data_AF-A0A2T1M2H6-F1
#
_entry.id   AF-A0A2T1M2H6-F1
#
_cell.length_a   1.000
_cell.length_b   1.000
_cell.length_c   1.000
_cell.angle_alpha   90.00
_cell.angle_beta   90.00
_cell.angle_gamma   90.00
#
_symmetry.space_group_name_H-M   'P 1'
#
loop_
_entity.id
_entity.type
_entity.pdbx_description
1 polymer ?
#
loop_
_entity_poly.entity_id
_entity_poly.type
_entity_poly.pdbx_seq_one_letter_code
_entity_poly.pdbx_strand_id
1 'polypeptide(L)'
;MSKKAVVLLSGGLDSATTAAIALKDGYDVMALSFNYGQRHNKELQASVKIAQALGIKEHYTIDVNLSGWGGSALTDSAIAIPEDGVKSDIIPITYVPGRNTVFIALALSLAEAKGCNAIFLGINAVDYSGYPDCRPDYLAAYQNLANLSSKVGVEGKAPQLIAPLIHDTKVDIVHRAIELGITITDTWSCYLGEDDPCGLCDSCRIRDKALIEAGYPEYATSVGKELYLTQNTSAKAIPTMSTLTSAKFPVLEDTRAGLPNICGFEAQISEIVKQGDPVFLHSTNLRLEDINAGFACALHMHQPTLPAGFEGALISNLQYMFEHPAQGDNHNAGVFAWCYGRMGDFIPDLINYGCNPRIMLDYSGNLLWGLRQMGRDDIINNLKRITCDPQYQPYVEWLGTMWSHAVIPSTPIPDIKLHIQAWQHYFASIFGYDALKRVKGFSPPEMHLPNHPDTLYEYIKALKECGYRWLMVQEHSIETLDGSGIPQDQKYIPNRLVAKNSHGETISITALIKTQGSDTKLVAQMQPYFEAKGRGKQTIGSKSIPSLVTQIADGENGGVMMNEFPRDFFRIYHEIRDQNGNHQGTVAVNGTEYLELIEAAGVNPEDYPTCQAVHQHKIWQRVNLDAVTPEAVENTIAELKSTDHSFNMDGASWTNDLSWVKGYENVLGPMNQFSALFHQKFDPMVAKDPTVTKHPDYHQALLHNLLLQTSCFRYWGQGIWTDYARRIYDRGAVLLR
;
A
#
# COMPACT_ATOMS: atom_id res chain seq x y z
N MET A 1 -6.26 -47.44 7.73
CA MET A 1 -5.66 -47.12 9.05
C MET A 1 -6.16 -45.74 9.44
N SER A 2 -6.46 -45.47 10.72
CA SER A 2 -6.78 -44.10 11.14
C SER A 2 -5.55 -43.21 10.97
N LYS A 3 -5.76 -41.94 10.59
CA LYS A 3 -4.67 -40.96 10.56
C LYS A 3 -4.27 -40.64 11.99
N LYS A 4 -2.98 -40.67 12.31
CA LYS A 4 -2.48 -40.42 13.67
C LYS A 4 -1.72 -39.10 13.70
N ALA A 5 -1.99 -38.27 14.70
CA ALA A 5 -1.34 -36.98 14.84
C ALA A 5 -0.78 -36.77 16.25
N VAL A 6 0.33 -36.06 16.33
CA VAL A 6 0.78 -35.43 17.57
C VAL A 6 0.25 -33.99 17.58
N VAL A 7 -0.35 -33.54 18.67
CA VAL A 7 -0.67 -32.12 18.88
C VAL A 7 0.23 -31.58 20.00
N LEU A 8 0.89 -30.45 19.74
CA LEU A 8 1.57 -29.71 20.80
C LEU A 8 0.55 -28.96 21.66
N LEU A 9 0.27 -29.48 22.84
CA LEU A 9 -0.77 -28.99 23.74
C LEU A 9 -0.14 -28.27 24.94
N SER A 10 -0.16 -26.94 24.94
CA SER A 10 0.37 -26.14 26.06
C SER A 10 -0.65 -25.86 27.16
N GLY A 11 -1.94 -26.06 26.87
CA GLY A 11 -3.03 -25.71 27.79
C GLY A 11 -3.60 -24.30 27.57
N GLY A 12 -2.98 -23.51 26.68
CA GLY A 12 -3.53 -22.24 26.23
C GLY A 12 -4.58 -22.40 25.14
N LEU A 13 -5.37 -21.33 24.93
CA LEU A 13 -6.48 -21.27 23.98
C LEU A 13 -6.12 -21.83 22.60
N ASP A 14 -5.05 -21.33 21.98
CA ASP A 14 -4.66 -21.68 20.61
C ASP A 14 -4.33 -23.17 20.49
N SER A 15 -3.63 -23.72 21.48
CA SER A 15 -3.28 -25.15 21.51
C SER A 15 -4.50 -26.05 21.73
N ALA A 16 -5.47 -25.60 22.52
CA ALA A 16 -6.73 -26.30 22.74
C ALA A 16 -7.59 -26.32 21.48
N THR A 17 -7.75 -25.16 20.82
CA THR A 17 -8.45 -25.02 19.55
C THR A 17 -7.79 -25.89 18.47
N THR A 18 -6.46 -25.88 18.40
CA THR A 18 -5.70 -26.72 17.45
C THR A 18 -5.93 -28.22 17.69
N ALA A 19 -5.98 -28.67 18.95
CA ALA A 19 -6.29 -30.05 19.29
C ALA A 19 -7.70 -30.45 18.84
N ALA A 20 -8.69 -29.58 19.06
CA ALA A 20 -10.06 -29.83 18.60
C ALA A 20 -10.19 -29.83 17.07
N ILE A 21 -9.44 -28.97 16.35
CA ILE A 21 -9.36 -29.01 14.89
C ILE A 21 -8.81 -30.35 14.42
N ALA A 22 -7.71 -30.84 15.01
CA ALA A 22 -7.13 -32.12 14.65
C ALA A 22 -8.12 -33.29 14.85
N LEU A 23 -8.89 -33.28 15.95
CA LEU A 23 -9.94 -34.27 16.19
C LEU A 23 -11.07 -34.16 15.16
N LYS A 24 -11.53 -32.94 14.85
CA LYS A 24 -12.56 -32.67 13.82
C LYS A 24 -12.12 -33.12 12.42
N ASP A 25 -10.83 -32.99 12.12
CA ASP A 25 -10.22 -33.44 10.86
C ASP A 25 -10.04 -34.98 10.79
N GLY A 26 -10.49 -35.70 11.82
CA GLY A 26 -10.55 -37.17 11.86
C GLY A 26 -9.24 -37.84 12.25
N TYR A 27 -8.33 -37.14 12.94
CA TYR A 27 -7.11 -37.72 13.47
C TYR A 27 -7.34 -38.43 14.81
N ASP A 28 -6.65 -39.56 14.98
CA ASP A 28 -6.37 -40.17 16.28
C ASP A 28 -5.23 -39.39 16.93
N VAL A 29 -5.58 -38.49 17.84
CA VAL A 29 -4.69 -37.46 18.39
C VAL A 29 -3.97 -37.96 19.64
N MET A 30 -2.67 -37.70 19.71
CA MET A 30 -1.83 -37.80 20.90
C MET A 30 -1.39 -36.40 21.32
N ALA A 31 -1.59 -36.04 22.58
CA ALA A 31 -1.13 -34.76 23.10
C ALA A 31 0.33 -34.85 23.56
N LEU A 32 1.10 -33.80 23.29
CA LEU A 32 2.46 -33.62 23.78
C LEU A 32 2.60 -32.24 24.45
N SER A 33 2.93 -32.24 25.74
CA SER A 33 3.21 -31.05 26.55
C SER A 33 4.67 -31.05 27.01
N PHE A 34 5.19 -29.88 27.36
CA PHE A 34 6.56 -29.72 27.81
C PHE A 34 6.62 -29.01 29.16
N ASN A 35 7.29 -29.65 30.12
CA ASN A 35 7.81 -28.97 31.29
C ASN A 35 9.21 -28.46 30.93
N TYR A 36 9.29 -27.21 30.49
CA TYR A 36 10.51 -26.62 29.95
C TYR A 36 11.33 -25.80 30.96
N GLY A 37 10.96 -25.84 32.24
CA GLY A 37 11.51 -24.95 33.27
C GLY A 37 10.80 -23.60 33.32
N GLN A 38 9.54 -23.55 32.90
CA GLN A 38 8.68 -22.39 33.06
C GLN A 38 8.43 -22.08 34.55
N ARG A 39 8.18 -20.81 34.86
CA ARG A 39 7.96 -20.33 36.23
C ARG A 39 6.84 -21.02 37.01
N HIS A 40 5.83 -21.55 36.32
CA HIS A 40 4.66 -22.17 36.94
C HIS A 40 4.14 -23.34 36.11
N ASN A 41 3.39 -24.25 36.74
CA ASN A 41 2.83 -25.42 36.06
C ASN A 41 1.33 -25.30 35.72
N LYS A 42 0.72 -24.12 35.83
CA LYS A 42 -0.71 -23.90 35.54
C LYS A 42 -1.10 -24.30 34.11
N GLU A 43 -0.24 -24.00 33.14
CA GLU A 43 -0.45 -24.37 31.73
C GLU A 43 -0.45 -25.91 31.54
N LEU A 44 0.40 -26.64 32.25
CA LEU A 44 0.42 -28.11 32.24
C LEU A 44 -0.81 -28.71 32.93
N GLN A 45 -1.29 -28.09 34.01
CA GLN A 45 -2.53 -28.51 34.65
C GLN A 45 -3.74 -28.29 33.71
N ALA A 46 -3.77 -27.17 33.00
CA ALA A 46 -4.78 -26.89 31.98
C ALA A 46 -4.69 -27.88 30.81
N SER A 47 -3.48 -28.21 30.32
CA SER A 47 -3.31 -29.16 29.22
C SER A 47 -3.87 -30.55 29.54
N VAL A 48 -3.69 -31.03 30.79
CA VAL A 48 -4.28 -32.29 31.26
C VAL A 48 -5.80 -32.24 31.25
N LYS A 49 -6.41 -31.16 31.76
CA LYS A 49 -7.86 -30.98 31.76
C LYS A 49 -8.42 -30.94 30.33
N ILE A 50 -7.77 -30.19 29.44
CA ILE A 50 -8.17 -30.07 28.03
C ILE A 50 -8.06 -31.42 27.33
N ALA A 51 -6.96 -32.17 27.52
CA ALA A 51 -6.81 -33.49 26.93
C ALA A 51 -7.93 -34.45 27.37
N GLN A 52 -8.29 -34.44 28.66
CA GLN A 52 -9.40 -35.23 29.20
C GLN A 52 -10.76 -34.79 28.62
N ALA A 53 -11.03 -33.49 28.56
CA ALA A 53 -12.27 -32.94 28.01
C ALA A 53 -12.46 -33.27 26.53
N LEU A 54 -11.36 -33.28 25.76
CA LEU A 54 -11.35 -33.64 24.34
C LEU A 54 -11.28 -35.16 24.09
N GLY A 55 -11.21 -35.99 25.14
CA GLY A 55 -11.13 -37.45 25.01
C GLY A 55 -9.81 -37.97 24.42
N ILE A 56 -8.73 -37.19 24.51
CA ILE A 56 -7.39 -37.59 24.07
C ILE A 56 -6.83 -38.63 25.05
N LYS A 57 -6.58 -39.85 24.55
CA LYS A 57 -6.21 -41.01 25.40
C LYS A 57 -4.73 -41.07 25.75
N GLU A 58 -3.87 -40.58 24.86
CA GLU A 58 -2.42 -40.56 25.05
C GLU A 58 -1.96 -39.11 25.20
N HIS A 59 -1.45 -38.77 26.39
CA HIS A 59 -0.90 -37.45 26.67
C HIS A 59 0.49 -37.61 27.30
N TYR A 60 1.51 -37.18 26.56
CA TYR A 60 2.91 -37.19 27.00
C TYR A 60 3.29 -35.82 27.56
N THR A 61 4.02 -35.82 28.67
CA THR A 61 4.71 -34.62 29.18
C THR A 61 6.21 -34.90 29.20
N ILE A 62 7.00 -34.06 28.54
CA ILE A 62 8.46 -34.19 28.48
C ILE A 62 9.10 -33.08 29.31
N ASP A 63 10.01 -33.46 30.20
CA ASP A 63 10.88 -32.52 30.91
C ASP A 63 12.06 -32.11 30.02
N VAL A 64 12.21 -30.81 29.76
CA VAL A 64 13.29 -30.22 28.98
C VAL A 64 13.80 -28.97 29.68
N ASN A 65 14.94 -29.01 30.37
CA ASN A 65 15.36 -27.84 31.12
C ASN A 65 15.92 -26.71 30.23
N LEU A 66 15.05 -25.83 29.71
CA LEU A 66 15.45 -24.63 28.96
C LEU A 66 15.84 -23.47 29.89
N SER A 67 15.43 -23.50 31.16
CA SER A 67 15.81 -22.50 32.17
C SER A 67 17.33 -22.45 32.44
N GLY A 68 18.06 -23.53 32.12
CA GLY A 68 19.51 -23.64 32.37
C GLY A 68 20.40 -22.62 31.64
N TRP A 69 19.90 -21.97 30.59
CA TRP A 69 20.67 -20.97 29.83
C TRP A 69 20.25 -19.51 30.13
N GLY A 70 19.11 -19.31 30.82
CA GLY A 70 18.53 -17.99 31.07
C GLY A 70 18.00 -17.28 29.81
N GLY A 71 17.83 -15.96 29.91
CA GLY A 71 17.47 -15.10 28.77
C GLY A 71 15.97 -14.93 28.52
N SER A 72 15.10 -15.41 29.42
CA SER A 72 13.66 -15.20 29.32
C SER A 72 13.01 -14.95 30.68
N ALA A 73 12.08 -14.01 30.72
CA ALA A 73 11.21 -13.77 31.87
C ALA A 73 10.24 -14.94 32.14
N LEU A 74 10.07 -15.90 31.22
CA LEU A 74 9.22 -17.08 31.46
C LEU A 74 9.96 -18.23 32.16
N THR A 75 11.29 -18.23 32.15
CA THR A 75 12.12 -19.32 32.70
C THR A 75 13.10 -18.85 33.79
N ASP A 76 13.37 -17.56 33.90
CA ASP A 76 14.22 -16.98 34.94
C ASP A 76 13.39 -16.15 35.92
N SER A 77 13.27 -16.59 37.18
CA SER A 77 12.53 -15.89 38.24
C SER A 77 13.08 -14.50 38.62
N ALA A 78 14.32 -14.17 38.25
CA ALA A 78 14.92 -12.88 38.55
C ALA A 78 14.46 -11.76 37.60
N ILE A 79 13.90 -12.10 36.43
CA ILE A 79 13.50 -11.13 35.40
C ILE A 79 11.99 -10.87 35.46
N ALA A 80 11.53 -9.72 35.95
CA ALA A 80 10.09 -9.45 36.03
C ALA A 80 9.34 -9.69 34.70
N ILE A 81 8.12 -10.26 34.77
CA ILE A 81 7.26 -10.39 33.60
C ILE A 81 6.71 -8.99 33.26
N PRO A 82 6.81 -8.53 32.01
CA PRO A 82 6.22 -7.26 31.61
C PRO A 82 4.69 -7.25 31.76
N GLU A 83 4.17 -6.14 32.27
CA GLU A 83 2.74 -5.88 32.46
C GLU A 83 2.28 -4.59 31.73
N ASP A 84 3.23 -3.83 31.18
CA ASP A 84 2.99 -2.59 30.44
C ASP A 84 2.44 -2.82 29.02
N GLY A 85 2.46 -4.06 28.54
CA GLY A 85 1.83 -4.50 27.30
C GLY A 85 2.81 -4.73 26.17
N VAL A 86 2.29 -5.30 25.09
CA VAL A 86 3.08 -5.63 23.90
C VAL A 86 3.66 -4.35 23.30
N LYS A 87 4.98 -4.30 23.21
CA LYS A 87 5.70 -3.28 22.46
C LYS A 87 5.91 -3.80 21.04
N SER A 88 5.40 -3.07 20.05
CA SER A 88 5.68 -3.42 18.65
C SER A 88 7.19 -3.35 18.40
N ASP A 89 7.69 -4.19 17.50
CA ASP A 89 9.06 -4.13 16.96
C ASP A 89 10.22 -4.59 17.89
N ILE A 90 9.92 -5.18 19.05
CA ILE A 90 10.93 -5.79 19.95
C ILE A 90 10.55 -7.25 20.23
N ILE A 91 11.51 -8.18 20.11
CA ILE A 91 11.33 -9.54 20.62
C ILE A 91 11.23 -9.43 22.15
N PRO A 92 10.06 -9.71 22.77
CA PRO A 92 9.87 -9.38 24.17
C PRO A 92 10.71 -10.31 25.03
N ILE A 93 11.04 -9.86 26.23
CA ILE A 93 11.84 -10.65 27.18
C ILE A 93 11.11 -11.95 27.62
N THR A 94 9.82 -12.09 27.32
CA THR A 94 9.05 -13.34 27.48
C THR A 94 9.34 -14.38 26.39
N TYR A 95 10.08 -14.02 25.33
CA TYR A 95 10.59 -14.98 24.37
C TYR A 95 11.54 -15.95 25.06
N VAL A 96 11.32 -17.25 24.87
CA VAL A 96 12.23 -18.28 25.38
C VAL A 96 13.13 -18.72 24.21
N PRO A 97 14.44 -18.43 24.25
CA PRO A 97 15.35 -18.71 23.14
C PRO A 97 15.25 -20.15 22.62
N GLY A 98 14.90 -20.30 21.34
CA GLY A 98 14.85 -21.60 20.66
C GLY A 98 13.79 -22.59 21.19
N ARG A 99 12.79 -22.13 21.95
CA ARG A 99 11.80 -23.02 22.56
C ARG A 99 11.02 -23.84 21.53
N ASN A 100 10.41 -23.20 20.53
CA ASN A 100 9.61 -23.93 19.55
C ASN A 100 10.48 -24.87 18.70
N THR A 101 11.76 -24.54 18.50
CA THR A 101 12.74 -25.39 17.81
C THR A 101 12.87 -26.73 18.53
N VAL A 102 13.12 -26.69 19.84
CA VAL A 102 13.28 -27.91 20.65
C VAL A 102 11.97 -28.70 20.69
N PHE A 103 10.83 -28.02 20.80
CA PHE A 103 9.52 -28.68 20.88
C PHE A 103 9.17 -29.43 19.59
N ILE A 104 9.37 -28.80 18.43
CA ILE A 104 9.09 -29.44 17.14
C ILE A 104 10.04 -30.61 16.91
N ALA A 105 11.33 -30.49 17.29
CA ALA A 105 12.28 -31.59 17.18
C ALA A 105 11.86 -32.82 18.01
N LEU A 106 11.38 -32.62 19.24
CA LEU A 106 10.86 -33.70 20.09
C LEU A 106 9.54 -34.27 19.54
N ALA A 107 8.67 -33.43 18.98
CA ALA A 107 7.43 -33.86 18.34
C ALA A 107 7.70 -34.73 17.12
N LEU A 108 8.71 -34.40 16.30
CA LEU A 108 9.16 -35.20 15.16
C LEU A 108 9.61 -36.59 15.62
N SER A 109 10.41 -36.66 16.68
CA SER A 109 10.86 -37.94 17.25
C SER A 109 9.69 -38.80 17.76
N LEU A 110 8.73 -38.19 18.49
CA LEU A 110 7.54 -38.90 18.96
C LEU A 110 6.66 -39.38 17.78
N ALA A 111 6.46 -38.52 16.78
CA ALA A 111 5.66 -38.82 15.61
C ALA A 111 6.25 -40.02 14.84
N GLU A 112 7.57 -40.09 14.66
CA GLU A 112 8.22 -41.24 14.04
C GLU A 112 8.03 -42.52 14.87
N ALA A 113 8.27 -42.46 16.19
CA ALA A 113 8.13 -43.62 17.08
C ALA A 113 6.70 -44.18 17.14
N LYS A 114 5.69 -43.31 16.97
CA LYS A 114 4.26 -43.67 17.04
C LYS A 114 3.60 -43.87 15.68
N GLY A 115 4.33 -43.64 14.59
CA GLY A 115 3.81 -43.72 13.22
C GLY A 115 2.75 -42.67 12.92
N CYS A 116 2.91 -41.46 13.47
CA CYS A 116 2.05 -40.33 13.18
C CYS A 116 2.38 -39.74 11.80
N ASN A 117 1.36 -39.27 11.09
CA ASN A 117 1.48 -38.66 9.77
C ASN A 117 1.28 -37.14 9.79
N ALA A 118 0.95 -36.56 10.96
CA ALA A 118 0.86 -35.13 11.15
C ALA A 118 1.34 -34.70 12.54
N ILE A 119 1.83 -33.46 12.63
CA ILE A 119 2.12 -32.75 13.86
C ILE A 119 1.37 -31.41 13.79
N PHE A 120 0.47 -31.20 14.75
CA PHE A 120 -0.34 -30.00 14.85
C PHE A 120 0.25 -29.00 15.84
N LEU A 121 0.30 -27.73 15.41
CA LEU A 121 0.97 -26.63 16.10
C LEU A 121 -0.01 -25.46 16.30
N GLY A 122 -0.25 -25.07 17.55
CA GLY A 122 -1.08 -23.90 17.89
C GLY A 122 -0.34 -22.58 17.79
N ILE A 123 0.33 -22.36 16.65
CA ILE A 123 1.11 -21.16 16.35
C ILE A 123 0.24 -20.17 15.57
N ASN A 124 0.32 -18.88 15.92
CA ASN A 124 -0.36 -17.77 15.25
C ASN A 124 0.69 -16.70 14.85
N ALA A 125 0.61 -16.18 13.62
CA ALA A 125 1.49 -15.13 13.09
C ALA A 125 0.84 -13.73 12.97
N VAL A 126 -0.49 -13.60 13.12
CA VAL A 126 -1.25 -12.35 12.87
C VAL A 126 -1.22 -11.40 14.06
N ASP A 127 -1.54 -11.87 15.27
CA ASP A 127 -1.49 -11.05 16.49
C ASP A 127 -0.10 -11.10 17.13
N TYR A 128 0.87 -10.69 16.34
CA TYR A 128 2.29 -10.89 16.55
C TYR A 128 2.78 -10.41 17.92
N SER A 129 3.42 -11.33 18.65
CA SER A 129 4.09 -11.08 19.93
C SER A 129 5.60 -10.84 19.78
N GLY A 130 6.13 -10.65 18.57
CA GLY A 130 7.58 -10.48 18.38
C GLY A 130 8.36 -11.78 18.12
N TYR A 131 7.71 -12.96 18.11
CA TYR A 131 8.44 -14.24 18.09
C TYR A 131 8.87 -14.69 16.69
N PRO A 132 10.18 -14.92 16.44
CA PRO A 132 10.69 -15.31 15.12
C PRO A 132 10.31 -16.74 14.72
N ASP A 133 9.94 -17.58 15.68
CA ASP A 133 9.67 -19.02 15.53
C ASP A 133 8.18 -19.35 15.38
N CYS A 134 7.38 -18.38 14.91
CA CYS A 134 5.95 -18.50 14.69
C CYS A 134 5.51 -18.26 13.23
N ARG A 135 6.46 -18.17 12.28
CA ARG A 135 6.23 -17.72 10.90
C ARG A 135 6.12 -18.86 9.88
N PRO A 136 5.47 -18.64 8.71
CA PRO A 136 5.36 -19.66 7.66
C PRO A 136 6.71 -20.17 7.11
N ASP A 137 7.70 -19.27 6.94
CA ASP A 137 9.06 -19.62 6.49
C ASP A 137 9.78 -20.56 7.47
N TYR A 138 9.62 -20.31 8.77
CA TYR A 138 10.13 -21.15 9.85
C TYR A 138 9.51 -22.56 9.82
N LEU A 139 8.19 -22.66 9.63
CA LEU A 139 7.52 -23.96 9.51
C LEU A 139 7.94 -24.72 8.24
N ALA A 140 8.12 -24.01 7.12
CA ALA A 140 8.60 -24.61 5.88
C ALA A 140 10.02 -25.19 6.04
N ALA A 141 10.91 -24.48 6.77
CA ALA A 141 12.23 -24.99 7.10
C ALA A 141 12.16 -26.28 7.95
N TYR A 142 11.25 -26.32 8.93
CA TYR A 142 11.02 -27.53 9.73
C TYR A 142 10.39 -28.68 8.93
N GLN A 143 9.49 -28.38 7.99
CA GLN A 143 8.94 -29.41 7.10
C GLN A 143 10.06 -30.03 6.24
N ASN A 144 11.00 -29.22 5.74
CA ASN A 144 12.18 -29.71 5.05
C ASN A 144 13.05 -30.58 5.96
N LEU A 145 13.25 -30.18 7.21
CA LEU A 145 13.97 -31.01 8.18
C LEU A 145 13.24 -32.34 8.44
N ALA A 146 11.91 -32.35 8.58
CA ALA A 146 11.12 -33.56 8.76
C ALA A 146 11.28 -34.55 7.61
N ASN A 147 11.36 -34.03 6.37
CA ASN A 147 11.60 -34.83 5.17
C ASN A 147 12.99 -35.48 5.14
N LEU A 148 13.97 -34.91 5.85
CA LEU A 148 15.38 -35.36 5.81
C LEU A 148 15.83 -36.14 7.05
N SER A 149 15.21 -35.91 8.21
CA SER A 149 15.75 -36.30 9.52
C SER A 149 15.32 -37.69 10.02
N SER A 150 14.43 -38.37 9.31
CA SER A 150 13.80 -39.62 9.76
C SER A 150 13.79 -40.69 8.68
N LYS A 151 13.71 -41.98 9.07
CA LYS A 151 13.59 -43.08 8.11
C LYS A 151 12.31 -42.92 7.28
N VAL A 152 11.21 -42.58 7.96
CA VAL A 152 9.92 -42.35 7.29
C VAL A 152 9.97 -41.13 6.37
N GLY A 153 10.75 -40.10 6.72
CA GLY A 153 10.92 -38.92 5.91
C GLY A 153 11.62 -39.20 4.58
N VAL A 154 12.76 -39.91 4.60
CA VAL A 154 13.48 -40.28 3.37
C VAL A 154 12.71 -41.27 2.50
N GLU A 155 11.77 -42.02 3.08
CA GLU A 155 10.82 -42.88 2.37
C GLU A 155 9.59 -42.11 1.81
N GLY A 156 9.59 -40.77 1.90
CA GLY A 156 8.53 -39.89 1.37
C GLY A 156 7.27 -39.84 2.24
N LYS A 157 7.36 -40.24 3.51
CA LYS A 157 6.24 -40.34 4.46
C LYS A 157 6.49 -39.54 5.74
N ALA A 158 7.24 -38.44 5.65
CA ALA A 158 7.43 -37.54 6.78
C ALA A 158 6.07 -37.04 7.32
N PRO A 159 5.93 -36.88 8.65
CA PRO A 159 4.76 -36.22 9.20
C PRO A 159 4.64 -34.79 8.66
N GLN A 160 3.42 -34.39 8.34
CA GLN A 160 3.11 -33.02 7.91
C GLN A 160 2.99 -32.10 9.12
N LEU A 161 3.67 -30.96 9.10
CA LEU A 161 3.52 -29.93 10.11
C LEU A 161 2.32 -29.05 9.73
N ILE A 162 1.32 -29.01 10.60
CA ILE A 162 0.04 -28.33 10.35
C ILE A 162 -0.15 -27.27 11.44
N ALA A 163 -0.18 -26.00 11.05
CA ALA A 163 -0.48 -24.88 11.94
C ALA A 163 -1.79 -24.21 11.49
N PRO A 164 -2.96 -24.73 11.92
CA PRO A 164 -4.25 -24.34 11.35
C PRO A 164 -4.67 -22.90 11.73
N LEU A 165 -4.00 -22.30 12.72
CA LEU A 165 -4.29 -20.97 13.25
C LEU A 165 -3.28 -19.91 12.80
N ILE A 166 -2.35 -20.25 11.90
CA ILE A 166 -1.21 -19.38 11.58
C ILE A 166 -1.62 -18.03 10.97
N HIS A 167 -2.77 -17.99 10.28
CA HIS A 167 -3.34 -16.80 9.64
C HIS A 167 -4.62 -16.29 10.32
N ASP A 168 -4.99 -16.87 11.47
CA ASP A 168 -6.20 -16.46 12.20
C ASP A 168 -5.88 -15.30 13.13
N THR A 169 -6.78 -14.33 13.26
CA THR A 169 -6.73 -13.40 14.39
C THR A 169 -7.11 -14.12 15.69
N LYS A 170 -6.80 -13.53 16.84
CA LYS A 170 -7.13 -14.08 18.15
C LYS A 170 -8.64 -14.13 18.34
N VAL A 171 -9.37 -13.19 17.75
CA VAL A 171 -10.83 -13.19 17.69
C VAL A 171 -11.33 -14.41 16.90
N ASP A 172 -10.75 -14.69 15.73
CA ASP A 172 -11.10 -15.89 14.94
C ASP A 172 -10.81 -17.17 15.74
N ILE A 173 -9.69 -17.21 16.48
CA ILE A 173 -9.35 -18.36 17.34
C ILE A 173 -10.39 -18.53 18.45
N VAL A 174 -10.89 -17.44 19.06
CA VAL A 174 -11.96 -17.50 20.08
C VAL A 174 -13.25 -18.05 19.47
N HIS A 175 -13.67 -17.56 18.30
CA HIS A 175 -14.86 -18.06 17.63
C HIS A 175 -14.74 -19.55 17.31
N ARG A 176 -13.62 -19.97 16.71
CA ARG A 176 -13.35 -21.39 16.43
C ARG A 176 -13.33 -22.24 17.70
N ALA A 177 -12.71 -21.75 18.78
CA ALA A 177 -12.67 -22.47 20.05
C ALA A 177 -14.09 -22.79 20.54
N ILE A 178 -14.97 -21.78 20.53
CA ILE A 178 -16.35 -21.90 20.99
C ILE A 178 -17.16 -22.80 20.06
N GLU A 179 -17.04 -22.63 18.74
CA GLU A 179 -17.69 -23.51 17.75
C GLU A 179 -17.29 -24.99 17.91
N LEU A 180 -16.04 -25.24 18.31
CA LEU A 180 -15.50 -26.57 18.55
C LEU A 180 -15.80 -27.09 19.96
N GLY A 181 -16.53 -26.34 20.79
CA GLY A 181 -16.91 -26.74 22.14
C GLY A 181 -15.77 -26.71 23.16
N ILE A 182 -14.73 -25.90 22.93
CA ILE A 182 -13.67 -25.67 23.92
C ILE A 182 -14.22 -24.84 25.08
N THR A 183 -14.13 -25.38 26.29
CA THR A 183 -14.43 -24.63 27.51
C THR A 183 -13.34 -23.57 27.75
N ILE A 184 -13.65 -22.31 27.44
CA ILE A 184 -12.68 -21.19 27.53
C ILE A 184 -12.07 -21.06 28.94
N THR A 185 -12.85 -21.32 29.99
CA THR A 185 -12.40 -21.24 31.39
C THR A 185 -11.42 -22.35 31.78
N ASP A 186 -11.32 -23.42 31.00
CA ASP A 186 -10.34 -24.49 31.24
C ASP A 186 -8.97 -24.19 30.60
N THR A 187 -8.89 -23.13 29.78
CA THR A 187 -7.64 -22.69 29.14
C THR A 187 -6.83 -21.76 30.03
N TRP A 188 -5.50 -21.83 29.95
CA TRP A 188 -4.59 -20.98 30.69
C TRP A 188 -3.60 -20.27 29.77
N SER A 189 -3.56 -18.93 29.83
CA SER A 189 -2.64 -18.11 29.03
C SER A 189 -1.73 -17.21 29.87
N CYS A 190 -2.00 -17.03 31.16
CA CYS A 190 -1.25 -16.09 31.99
C CYS A 190 0.19 -16.56 32.22
N TYR A 191 1.15 -15.63 32.11
CA TYR A 191 2.58 -15.88 32.35
C TYR A 191 2.98 -15.85 33.84
N LEU A 192 2.20 -15.18 34.69
CA LEU A 192 2.51 -15.02 36.11
C LEU A 192 2.21 -16.29 36.93
N GLY A 193 1.12 -17.00 36.59
CA GLY A 193 0.84 -18.31 37.19
C GLY A 193 0.23 -18.31 38.59
N GLU A 194 -0.32 -17.18 39.01
CA GLU A 194 -1.05 -17.03 40.28
C GLU A 194 -2.35 -17.87 40.32
N ASP A 195 -3.16 -17.69 41.35
CA ASP A 195 -4.44 -18.41 41.46
C ASP A 195 -5.39 -18.08 40.31
N ASP A 196 -5.49 -16.79 39.95
CA ASP A 196 -6.27 -16.29 38.83
C ASP A 196 -5.38 -15.65 37.74
N PRO A 197 -5.79 -15.66 36.46
CA PRO A 197 -5.08 -14.92 35.41
C PRO A 197 -5.00 -13.43 35.74
N CYS A 198 -3.78 -12.85 35.67
CA CYS A 198 -3.54 -11.48 36.13
C CYS A 198 -4.27 -10.38 35.36
N GLY A 199 -4.66 -10.62 34.09
CA GLY A 199 -5.22 -9.59 33.21
C GLY A 199 -4.22 -8.56 32.67
N LEU A 200 -2.97 -8.57 33.14
CA LEU A 200 -1.96 -7.53 32.88
C LEU A 200 -0.82 -7.96 31.94
N CYS A 201 -0.34 -9.21 32.05
CA CYS A 201 0.73 -9.68 31.17
C CYS A 201 0.25 -9.75 29.71
N ASP A 202 1.18 -9.68 28.75
CA ASP A 202 0.88 -9.61 27.31
C ASP A 202 -0.12 -10.69 26.86
N SER A 203 0.08 -11.94 27.28
CA SER A 203 -0.82 -13.03 26.90
C SER A 203 -2.24 -12.88 27.46
N CYS A 204 -2.39 -12.35 28.69
CA CYS A 204 -3.70 -12.04 29.26
C CYS A 204 -4.36 -10.90 28.51
N ARG A 205 -3.63 -9.82 28.20
CA ARG A 205 -4.17 -8.66 27.47
C ARG A 205 -4.66 -9.06 26.08
N ILE A 206 -3.85 -9.83 25.34
CA ILE A 206 -4.23 -10.34 24.01
C ILE A 206 -5.48 -11.23 24.10
N ARG A 207 -5.52 -12.18 25.05
CA ARG A 207 -6.66 -13.08 25.23
C ARG A 207 -7.93 -12.34 25.65
N ASP A 208 -7.85 -11.48 26.65
CA ASP A 208 -9.02 -10.79 27.19
C ASP A 208 -9.60 -9.80 26.18
N LYS A 209 -8.75 -9.07 25.46
CA LYS A 209 -9.19 -8.22 24.34
C LYS A 209 -9.95 -9.04 23.30
N ALA A 210 -9.38 -10.16 22.85
CA ALA A 210 -10.01 -11.03 21.86
C ALA A 210 -11.34 -11.61 22.35
N LEU A 211 -11.44 -12.02 23.61
CA LEU A 211 -12.70 -12.51 24.19
C LEU A 211 -13.79 -11.44 24.20
N ILE A 212 -13.44 -10.19 24.55
CA ILE A 212 -14.37 -9.08 24.56
C ILE A 212 -14.82 -8.75 23.13
N GLU A 213 -13.88 -8.63 22.19
CA GLU A 213 -14.16 -8.30 20.77
C GLU A 213 -14.95 -9.41 20.06
N ALA A 214 -14.71 -10.67 20.43
CA ALA A 214 -15.46 -11.81 19.93
C ALA A 214 -16.91 -11.87 20.44
N GLY A 215 -17.30 -11.01 21.39
CA GLY A 215 -18.64 -10.97 21.98
C GLY A 215 -18.82 -11.84 23.22
N TYR A 216 -17.73 -12.29 23.85
CA TYR A 216 -17.73 -13.13 25.05
C TYR A 216 -16.98 -12.49 26.24
N PRO A 217 -17.33 -11.24 26.62
CA PRO A 217 -16.64 -10.54 27.69
C PRO A 217 -16.71 -11.28 29.02
N GLU A 218 -17.73 -12.10 29.28
CA GLU A 218 -17.88 -12.87 30.53
C GLU A 218 -16.65 -13.74 30.86
N TYR A 219 -15.91 -14.22 29.85
CA TYR A 219 -14.71 -15.03 30.03
C TYR A 219 -13.42 -14.22 30.20
N ALA A 220 -13.45 -12.91 29.95
CA ALA A 220 -12.31 -12.03 30.17
C ALA A 220 -12.15 -11.69 31.65
N THR A 221 -10.90 -11.48 32.08
CA THR A 221 -10.62 -11.08 33.47
C THR A 221 -11.22 -9.70 33.79
N SER A 222 -11.49 -9.44 35.07
CA SER A 222 -11.98 -8.12 35.52
C SER A 222 -11.02 -6.99 35.14
N VAL A 223 -9.72 -7.23 35.29
CA VAL A 223 -8.66 -6.28 34.93
C VAL A 223 -8.63 -6.07 33.41
N GLY A 224 -8.73 -7.14 32.61
CA GLY A 224 -8.79 -7.05 31.15
C GLY A 224 -9.99 -6.25 30.66
N LYS A 225 -11.16 -6.41 31.29
CA LYS A 225 -12.36 -5.59 31.00
C LYS A 225 -12.13 -4.12 31.30
N GLU A 226 -11.52 -3.80 32.45
CA GLU A 226 -11.19 -2.43 32.83
C GLU A 226 -10.15 -1.81 31.88
N LEU A 227 -9.10 -2.55 31.52
CA LEU A 227 -8.10 -2.12 30.54
C LEU A 227 -8.71 -1.90 29.16
N TYR A 228 -9.61 -2.78 28.71
CA TYR A 228 -10.30 -2.63 27.44
C TYR A 228 -11.21 -1.39 27.44
N LEU A 229 -11.96 -1.16 28.53
CA LEU A 229 -12.80 0.02 28.68
C LEU A 229 -11.97 1.30 28.77
N THR A 230 -10.87 1.31 29.52
CA THR A 230 -9.99 2.48 29.64
C THR A 230 -9.28 2.77 28.34
N GLN A 231 -8.77 1.78 27.60
CA GLN A 231 -8.17 1.97 26.27
C GLN A 231 -9.21 2.44 25.23
N ASN A 232 -10.46 1.98 25.29
CA ASN A 232 -11.52 2.42 24.37
C ASN A 232 -12.25 3.71 24.81
N THR A 233 -12.15 4.12 26.07
CA THR A 233 -12.61 5.44 26.54
C THR A 233 -11.50 6.50 26.42
N SER A 234 -10.23 6.11 26.50
CA SER A 234 -9.06 6.96 26.15
C SER A 234 -8.70 6.92 24.65
N ALA A 235 -9.32 6.04 23.85
CA ALA A 235 -9.43 6.22 22.39
C ALA A 235 -10.27 7.45 21.99
N LYS A 236 -10.91 8.13 22.96
CA LYS A 236 -11.48 9.48 22.82
C LYS A 236 -10.65 10.60 23.46
N ALA A 237 -9.49 10.31 24.03
CA ALA A 237 -8.60 11.32 24.62
C ALA A 237 -7.14 10.83 24.66
N ILE A 238 -6.41 11.01 23.55
CA ILE A 238 -4.95 10.99 23.58
C ILE A 238 -4.49 12.39 24.05
N PRO A 239 -3.60 12.48 25.05
CA PRO A 239 -3.06 13.75 25.52
C PRO A 239 -2.17 14.37 24.44
N THR A 240 -2.55 15.56 24.01
CA THR A 240 -1.76 16.45 23.18
C THR A 240 -0.64 17.09 24.01
N MET A 241 0.61 16.87 23.60
CA MET A 241 1.65 17.89 23.67
C MET A 241 2.17 18.07 22.24
N SER A 242 1.59 19.01 21.47
CA SER A 242 1.94 20.45 21.43
C SER A 242 3.29 20.62 20.71
N THR A 243 3.40 21.17 19.50
CA THR A 243 2.80 22.41 18.92
C THR A 243 3.36 22.51 17.48
N LEU A 244 2.69 22.89 16.39
CA LEU A 244 1.47 23.65 16.09
C LEU A 244 0.96 23.21 14.70
N THR A 245 -0.29 22.74 14.54
CA THR A 245 -1.13 22.97 13.33
C THR A 245 -2.55 22.37 13.40
N SER A 246 -2.84 21.35 14.22
CA SER A 246 -4.09 20.56 14.02
C SER A 246 -5.39 21.15 14.58
N ALA A 247 -5.38 22.31 15.25
CA ALA A 247 -6.61 22.91 15.79
C ALA A 247 -7.51 23.60 14.73
N LYS A 248 -7.14 23.57 13.44
CA LYS A 248 -7.80 24.39 12.39
C LYS A 248 -8.81 23.64 11.50
N PHE A 249 -8.69 22.32 11.34
CA PHE A 249 -9.50 21.55 10.38
C PHE A 249 -10.24 20.36 11.02
N PRO A 250 -11.46 20.03 10.57
CA PRO A 250 -12.19 18.87 11.07
C PRO A 250 -11.52 17.57 10.62
N VAL A 251 -11.56 16.53 11.45
CA VAL A 251 -11.14 15.19 11.03
C VAL A 251 -12.08 14.70 9.92
N LEU A 252 -11.51 14.23 8.82
CA LEU A 252 -12.26 13.66 7.70
C LEU A 252 -12.47 12.17 7.96
N GLU A 253 -13.74 11.75 8.04
CA GLU A 253 -14.07 10.32 8.00
C GLU A 253 -13.79 9.77 6.60
N ASP A 254 -13.24 8.55 6.52
CA ASP A 254 -12.96 7.87 5.25
C ASP A 254 -14.19 7.71 4.37
N THR A 255 -15.37 7.56 5.00
CA THR A 255 -16.64 7.41 4.28
C THR A 255 -17.66 8.42 4.75
N ARG A 256 -18.54 8.83 3.84
CA ARG A 256 -19.71 9.66 4.11
C ARG A 256 -20.92 8.99 3.48
N ALA A 257 -21.88 8.58 4.31
CA ALA A 257 -23.07 7.83 3.88
C ALA A 257 -22.73 6.54 3.09
N GLY A 258 -21.69 5.81 3.51
CA GLY A 258 -21.26 4.56 2.87
C GLY A 258 -20.46 4.72 1.58
N LEU A 259 -20.17 5.96 1.16
CA LEU A 259 -19.39 6.30 -0.04
C LEU A 259 -18.04 6.91 0.34
N PRO A 260 -17.00 6.81 -0.51
CA PRO A 260 -15.68 7.36 -0.20
C PRO A 260 -15.74 8.89 -0.07
N ASN A 261 -15.03 9.45 0.89
CA ASN A 261 -14.99 10.90 1.09
C ASN A 261 -14.17 11.61 0.00
N ILE A 262 -14.85 12.01 -1.09
CA ILE A 262 -14.23 12.57 -2.31
C ILE A 262 -14.60 14.04 -2.56
N CYS A 263 -15.43 14.66 -1.73
CA CYS A 263 -15.88 16.05 -1.89
C CYS A 263 -16.48 16.62 -0.60
N GLY A 264 -16.75 17.93 -0.58
CA GLY A 264 -17.37 18.65 0.53
C GLY A 264 -16.40 19.42 1.43
N PHE A 265 -15.09 19.36 1.15
CA PHE A 265 -14.05 20.03 1.91
C PHE A 265 -13.06 20.77 0.99
N GLU A 266 -13.55 21.28 -0.13
CA GLU A 266 -12.73 21.86 -1.21
C GLU A 266 -11.87 23.02 -0.70
N ALA A 267 -12.42 23.88 0.15
CA ALA A 267 -11.71 25.02 0.72
C ALA A 267 -10.58 24.57 1.65
N GLN A 268 -10.84 23.59 2.53
CA GLN A 268 -9.86 23.05 3.47
C GLN A 268 -8.73 22.35 2.72
N ILE A 269 -9.08 21.47 1.76
CA ILE A 269 -8.09 20.79 0.92
C ILE A 269 -7.25 21.81 0.16
N SER A 270 -7.88 22.82 -0.46
CA SER A 270 -7.16 23.87 -1.18
C SER A 270 -6.20 24.65 -0.27
N GLU A 271 -6.61 24.95 0.96
CA GLU A 271 -5.75 25.63 1.94
C GLU A 271 -4.54 24.78 2.33
N ILE A 272 -4.71 23.46 2.53
CA ILE A 272 -3.63 22.54 2.89
C ILE A 272 -2.62 22.37 1.76
N VAL A 273 -3.08 22.06 0.54
CA VAL A 273 -2.19 21.71 -0.58
C VAL A 273 -1.39 22.90 -1.10
N LYS A 274 -1.92 24.12 -0.94
CA LYS A 274 -1.25 25.38 -1.32
C LYS A 274 -0.18 25.85 -0.33
N GLN A 275 0.02 25.17 0.80
CA GLN A 275 1.12 25.49 1.71
C GLN A 275 2.46 25.22 1.02
N GLY A 276 3.36 26.21 1.09
CA GLY A 276 4.64 26.22 0.39
C GLY A 276 5.85 25.86 1.26
N ASP A 277 5.63 25.33 2.47
CA ASP A 277 6.73 24.90 3.34
C ASP A 277 7.52 23.75 2.69
N PRO A 278 8.86 23.73 2.82
CA PRO A 278 9.65 22.60 2.39
C PRO A 278 9.20 21.29 3.06
N VAL A 279 9.11 20.23 2.28
CA VAL A 279 8.66 18.90 2.72
C VAL A 279 9.82 18.12 3.32
N PHE A 280 10.98 18.12 2.66
CA PHE A 280 12.13 17.29 3.02
C PHE A 280 13.32 18.10 3.50
N LEU A 281 13.46 19.37 3.11
CA LEU A 281 14.68 20.16 3.37
C LEU A 281 15.11 20.19 4.85
N HIS A 282 14.15 20.13 5.78
CA HIS A 282 14.43 20.16 7.23
C HIS A 282 14.73 18.78 7.84
N SER A 283 14.39 17.69 7.15
CA SER A 283 14.47 16.32 7.65
C SER A 283 15.37 15.40 6.82
N THR A 284 15.73 15.82 5.60
CA THR A 284 16.64 15.07 4.74
C THR A 284 18.02 14.99 5.37
N ASN A 285 18.64 13.83 5.24
CA ASN A 285 20.01 13.58 5.68
C ASN A 285 21.02 13.67 4.51
N LEU A 286 20.58 14.10 3.33
CA LEU A 286 21.42 14.27 2.15
C LEU A 286 21.99 15.69 2.08
N ARG A 287 23.17 15.81 1.49
CA ARG A 287 23.82 17.10 1.19
C ARG A 287 24.16 17.16 -0.28
N LEU A 288 23.73 18.21 -0.97
CA LEU A 288 23.85 18.31 -2.42
C LEU A 288 25.31 18.24 -2.90
N GLU A 289 26.24 18.77 -2.12
CA GLU A 289 27.67 18.75 -2.42
C GLU A 289 28.25 17.33 -2.52
N ASP A 290 27.76 16.39 -1.71
CA ASP A 290 28.27 15.03 -1.58
C ASP A 290 27.67 14.07 -2.63
N ILE A 291 26.60 14.48 -3.31
CA ILE A 291 25.89 13.68 -4.30
C ILE A 291 26.50 13.91 -5.68
N ASN A 292 26.91 12.86 -6.36
CA ASN A 292 27.32 12.89 -7.77
C ASN A 292 26.13 12.69 -8.72
N ALA A 293 25.23 11.76 -8.38
CA ALA A 293 23.99 11.49 -9.11
C ALA A 293 22.92 10.92 -8.16
N GLY A 294 21.65 11.15 -8.48
CA GLY A 294 20.50 10.60 -7.78
C GLY A 294 19.76 9.56 -8.62
N PHE A 295 19.09 8.63 -7.97
CA PHE A 295 18.04 7.81 -8.58
C PHE A 295 16.76 7.88 -7.75
N ALA A 296 15.63 7.94 -8.45
CA ALA A 296 14.30 8.02 -7.87
C ALA A 296 13.41 6.93 -8.49
N CYS A 297 12.85 6.08 -7.64
CA CYS A 297 11.94 5.01 -8.05
C CYS A 297 10.54 5.30 -7.50
N ALA A 298 9.53 5.18 -8.36
CA ALA A 298 8.13 5.19 -7.98
C ALA A 298 7.47 3.83 -8.24
N LEU A 299 6.53 3.46 -7.37
CA LEU A 299 5.63 2.34 -7.60
C LEU A 299 4.21 2.87 -7.84
N HIS A 300 3.68 2.54 -9.01
CA HIS A 300 2.29 2.80 -9.38
C HIS A 300 1.42 1.61 -8.95
N MET A 301 0.28 1.84 -8.29
CA MET A 301 -0.62 0.80 -7.78
C MET A 301 -2.07 1.15 -8.12
N HIS A 302 -2.77 0.24 -8.80
CA HIS A 302 -4.12 0.49 -9.28
C HIS A 302 -4.99 -0.78 -9.40
N GLN A 303 -6.24 -0.66 -8.95
CA GLN A 303 -7.33 -1.59 -9.29
C GLN A 303 -8.59 -0.79 -9.63
N PRO A 304 -9.33 -1.15 -10.69
CA PRO A 304 -10.58 -0.48 -11.01
C PRO A 304 -11.72 -0.93 -10.10
N THR A 305 -12.74 -0.09 -9.95
CA THR A 305 -14.02 -0.46 -9.32
C THR A 305 -14.99 -0.96 -10.38
N LEU A 306 -15.64 -2.09 -10.12
CA LEU A 306 -16.53 -2.80 -11.04
C LEU A 306 -17.96 -2.89 -10.48
N PRO A 307 -19.01 -2.74 -11.32
CA PRO A 307 -20.39 -3.05 -10.96
C PRO A 307 -20.68 -4.56 -11.07
N ALA A 308 -19.86 -5.36 -10.39
CA ALA A 308 -19.80 -6.82 -10.51
C ALA A 308 -20.07 -7.58 -9.19
N GLY A 309 -20.31 -6.87 -8.09
CA GLY A 309 -20.67 -7.50 -6.81
C GLY A 309 -22.08 -8.08 -6.79
N PHE A 310 -22.50 -8.59 -5.65
CA PHE A 310 -23.88 -9.07 -5.44
C PHE A 310 -24.90 -8.00 -5.84
N GLU A 311 -25.93 -8.40 -6.62
CA GLU A 311 -26.91 -7.48 -7.25
C GLU A 311 -26.28 -6.33 -8.08
N GLY A 312 -25.05 -6.55 -8.54
CA GLY A 312 -24.25 -5.60 -9.28
C GLY A 312 -23.63 -4.50 -8.42
N ALA A 313 -23.46 -4.67 -7.11
CA ALA A 313 -22.79 -3.67 -6.25
C ALA A 313 -21.43 -3.23 -6.81
N LEU A 314 -21.02 -1.99 -6.49
CA LEU A 314 -19.69 -1.47 -6.84
C LEU A 314 -18.65 -2.08 -5.89
N ILE A 315 -17.80 -2.94 -6.43
CA ILE A 315 -16.72 -3.63 -5.71
C ILE A 315 -15.37 -3.37 -6.38
N SER A 316 -14.28 -3.50 -5.64
CA SER A 316 -12.94 -3.50 -6.25
C SER A 316 -12.77 -4.70 -7.18
N ASN A 317 -12.03 -4.54 -8.27
CA ASN A 317 -11.59 -5.69 -9.06
C ASN A 317 -10.76 -6.67 -8.22
N LEU A 318 -9.98 -6.20 -7.25
CA LEU A 318 -9.27 -7.10 -6.33
C LEU A 318 -10.22 -8.00 -5.54
N GLN A 319 -11.34 -7.46 -5.07
CA GLN A 319 -12.39 -8.24 -4.42
C GLN A 319 -12.97 -9.28 -5.39
N TYR A 320 -13.30 -8.86 -6.62
CA TYR A 320 -13.78 -9.76 -7.65
C TYR A 320 -12.80 -10.92 -7.90
N MET A 321 -11.49 -10.64 -7.91
CA MET A 321 -10.45 -11.66 -8.08
C MET A 321 -10.45 -12.67 -6.91
N PHE A 322 -10.56 -12.21 -5.66
CA PHE A 322 -10.68 -13.09 -4.49
C PHE A 322 -11.94 -13.95 -4.52
N GLU A 323 -13.05 -13.40 -4.99
CA GLU A 323 -14.34 -14.11 -5.11
C GLU A 323 -14.33 -15.13 -6.28
N HIS A 324 -13.47 -14.93 -7.28
CA HIS A 324 -13.42 -15.75 -8.50
C HIS A 324 -12.00 -16.24 -8.84
N PRO A 325 -11.32 -16.99 -7.95
CA PRO A 325 -9.90 -17.31 -8.08
C PRO A 325 -9.57 -18.23 -9.27
N ALA A 326 -10.55 -18.97 -9.78
CA ALA A 326 -10.38 -19.90 -10.91
C ALA A 326 -10.49 -19.22 -12.30
N GLN A 327 -10.77 -17.92 -12.36
CA GLN A 327 -10.92 -17.19 -13.63
C GLN A 327 -9.62 -16.46 -13.99
N GLY A 328 -8.97 -16.87 -15.09
CA GLY A 328 -7.77 -16.21 -15.60
C GLY A 328 -6.68 -16.06 -14.53
N ASP A 329 -6.16 -14.83 -14.39
CA ASP A 329 -5.08 -14.49 -13.46
C ASP A 329 -5.56 -14.10 -12.05
N ASN A 330 -6.85 -14.32 -11.75
CA ASN A 330 -7.44 -13.98 -10.44
C ASN A 330 -6.79 -14.74 -9.27
N HIS A 331 -6.17 -15.89 -9.54
CA HIS A 331 -5.40 -16.65 -8.56
C HIS A 331 -4.26 -15.84 -7.91
N ASN A 332 -3.82 -14.74 -8.54
CA ASN A 332 -2.79 -13.85 -8.03
C ASN A 332 -3.30 -12.82 -7.01
N ALA A 333 -4.61 -12.76 -6.69
CA ALA A 333 -5.20 -11.73 -5.82
C ALA A 333 -4.45 -11.52 -4.49
N GLY A 334 -4.01 -12.62 -3.85
CA GLY A 334 -3.19 -12.56 -2.63
C GLY A 334 -1.85 -11.86 -2.83
N VAL A 335 -1.22 -12.06 -3.99
CA VAL A 335 0.06 -11.43 -4.34
C VAL A 335 -0.12 -9.95 -4.67
N PHE A 336 -1.17 -9.59 -5.41
CA PHE A 336 -1.55 -8.19 -5.62
C PHE A 336 -1.72 -7.47 -4.28
N ALA A 337 -2.48 -8.06 -3.37
CA ALA A 337 -2.69 -7.51 -2.03
C ALA A 337 -1.39 -7.33 -1.25
N TRP A 338 -0.48 -8.32 -1.29
CA TRP A 338 0.83 -8.19 -0.66
C TRP A 338 1.66 -7.06 -1.29
N CYS A 339 1.67 -6.92 -2.62
CA CYS A 339 2.36 -5.83 -3.31
C CYS A 339 1.86 -4.45 -2.85
N TYR A 340 0.55 -4.30 -2.58
CA TYR A 340 -0.02 -3.05 -2.11
C TYR A 340 0.42 -2.65 -0.70
N GLY A 341 0.76 -3.61 0.16
CA GLY A 341 1.18 -3.37 1.55
C GLY A 341 2.69 -3.42 1.80
N ARG A 342 3.47 -4.10 0.94
CA ARG A 342 4.86 -4.51 1.23
C ARG A 342 5.82 -3.36 1.55
N MET A 343 5.60 -2.17 1.01
CA MET A 343 6.48 -1.04 1.32
C MET A 343 6.37 -0.60 2.80
N GLY A 344 5.24 -0.89 3.43
CA GLY A 344 5.04 -0.70 4.86
C GLY A 344 5.97 -1.56 5.73
N ASP A 345 6.47 -2.66 5.18
CA ASP A 345 7.44 -3.54 5.85
C ASP A 345 8.88 -3.26 5.37
N PHE A 346 9.07 -3.09 4.05
CA PHE A 346 10.40 -2.98 3.45
C PHE A 346 11.15 -1.71 3.90
N ILE A 347 10.45 -0.58 4.02
CA ILE A 347 11.07 0.68 4.44
C ILE A 347 11.57 0.59 5.89
N PRO A 348 10.73 0.21 6.88
CA PRO A 348 11.22 -0.02 8.25
C PRO A 348 12.37 -1.01 8.32
N ASP A 349 12.30 -2.14 7.63
CA ASP A 349 13.35 -3.16 7.66
C ASP A 349 14.68 -2.61 7.16
N LEU A 350 14.70 -1.94 6.01
CA LEU A 350 15.93 -1.34 5.47
C LEU A 350 16.53 -0.28 6.39
N ILE A 351 15.69 0.54 7.03
CA ILE A 351 16.15 1.54 8.01
C ILE A 351 16.76 0.84 9.23
N ASN A 352 16.12 -0.23 9.73
CA ASN A 352 16.64 -1.04 10.84
C ASN A 352 17.98 -1.69 10.50
N TYR A 353 18.22 -2.02 9.22
CA TYR A 353 19.51 -2.48 8.72
C TYR A 353 20.53 -1.37 8.44
N GLY A 354 20.23 -0.11 8.79
CA GLY A 354 21.13 1.02 8.59
C GLY A 354 21.23 1.50 7.14
N CYS A 355 20.29 1.12 6.26
CA CYS A 355 20.21 1.63 4.90
C CYS A 355 19.50 3.00 4.86
N ASN A 356 19.62 3.71 3.75
CA ASN A 356 18.99 5.03 3.54
C ASN A 356 17.99 5.00 2.35
N PRO A 357 16.85 4.27 2.46
CA PRO A 357 15.98 3.97 1.33
C PRO A 357 15.11 5.16 0.91
N ARG A 358 14.90 5.36 -0.41
CA ARG A 358 13.84 6.24 -0.92
C ARG A 358 12.88 5.49 -1.82
N ILE A 359 11.60 5.83 -1.71
CA ILE A 359 10.58 5.36 -2.63
C ILE A 359 9.45 6.40 -2.77
N MET A 360 8.98 6.57 -4.00
CA MET A 360 7.76 7.31 -4.31
C MET A 360 6.58 6.35 -4.47
N LEU A 361 5.41 6.70 -3.94
CA LEU A 361 4.20 5.89 -3.98
C LEU A 361 3.08 6.61 -4.74
N ASP A 362 2.52 5.95 -5.75
CA ASP A 362 1.37 6.40 -6.54
C ASP A 362 0.26 5.35 -6.40
N TYR A 363 -0.80 5.66 -5.63
CA TYR A 363 -1.96 4.76 -5.47
C TYR A 363 -3.21 5.49 -5.93
N SER A 364 -3.98 4.85 -6.82
CA SER A 364 -5.26 5.42 -7.24
C SER A 364 -6.28 5.46 -6.10
N GLY A 365 -7.21 6.42 -6.16
CA GLY A 365 -8.32 6.51 -5.21
C GLY A 365 -9.20 5.26 -5.23
N ASN A 366 -9.47 4.69 -6.41
CA ASN A 366 -10.19 3.42 -6.56
C ASN A 366 -9.57 2.26 -5.76
N LEU A 367 -8.24 2.10 -5.82
CA LEU A 367 -7.55 1.04 -5.08
C LEU A 367 -7.71 1.25 -3.57
N LEU A 368 -7.40 2.45 -3.08
CA LEU A 368 -7.53 2.76 -1.65
C LEU A 368 -8.98 2.59 -1.16
N TRP A 369 -9.97 2.91 -1.99
CA TRP A 369 -11.37 2.69 -1.66
C TRP A 369 -11.72 1.21 -1.63
N GLY A 370 -11.29 0.45 -2.64
CA GLY A 370 -11.44 -0.99 -2.68
C GLY A 370 -10.85 -1.69 -1.45
N LEU A 371 -9.63 -1.33 -1.05
CA LEU A 371 -8.98 -1.89 0.15
C LEU A 371 -9.80 -1.63 1.42
N ARG A 372 -10.36 -0.43 1.59
CA ARG A 372 -11.24 -0.11 2.73
C ARG A 372 -12.56 -0.87 2.67
N GLN A 373 -13.19 -0.97 1.49
CA GLN A 373 -14.43 -1.77 1.32
C GLN A 373 -14.21 -3.25 1.66
N MET A 374 -13.04 -3.79 1.30
CA MET A 374 -12.66 -5.17 1.58
C MET A 374 -12.22 -5.41 3.03
N GLY A 375 -12.13 -4.38 3.87
CA GLY A 375 -11.62 -4.50 5.24
C GLY A 375 -10.13 -4.84 5.33
N ARG A 376 -9.33 -4.45 4.32
CA ARG A 376 -7.87 -4.70 4.27
C ARG A 376 -7.08 -3.70 5.11
N ASP A 377 -7.40 -3.67 6.39
CA ASP A 377 -6.74 -2.82 7.37
C ASP A 377 -5.28 -3.21 7.59
N ASP A 378 -4.91 -4.46 7.30
CA ASP A 378 -3.51 -4.91 7.24
C ASP A 378 -2.69 -4.07 6.25
N ILE A 379 -3.23 -3.80 5.05
CA ILE A 379 -2.55 -2.99 4.04
C ILE A 379 -2.59 -1.51 4.41
N ILE A 380 -3.77 -1.00 4.80
CA ILE A 380 -3.95 0.43 5.10
C ILE A 380 -3.11 0.83 6.31
N ASN A 381 -3.02 0.00 7.35
CA ASN A 381 -2.19 0.30 8.52
C ASN A 381 -0.70 0.25 8.19
N ASN A 382 -0.26 -0.67 7.33
CA ASN A 382 1.11 -0.69 6.82
C ASN A 382 1.47 0.60 6.06
N LEU A 383 0.57 1.08 5.21
CA LEU A 383 0.75 2.35 4.51
C LEU A 383 0.72 3.53 5.50
N LYS A 384 -0.20 3.54 6.48
CA LYS A 384 -0.25 4.56 7.54
C LYS A 384 1.04 4.62 8.34
N ARG A 385 1.67 3.48 8.66
CA ARG A 385 2.96 3.43 9.36
C ARG A 385 3.99 4.28 8.65
N ILE A 386 4.29 3.97 7.39
CA ILE A 386 5.34 4.68 6.63
C ILE A 386 4.94 6.10 6.20
N THR A 387 3.66 6.42 6.24
CA THR A 387 3.13 7.73 5.83
C THR A 387 3.04 8.69 6.99
N CYS A 388 2.46 8.27 8.11
CA CYS A 388 2.08 9.16 9.20
C CYS A 388 3.17 9.25 10.28
N ASP A 389 3.95 8.19 10.50
CA ASP A 389 5.02 8.20 11.50
C ASP A 389 6.20 9.09 11.04
N PRO A 390 6.56 10.14 11.80
CA PRO A 390 7.69 11.02 11.49
C PRO A 390 9.02 10.30 11.23
N GLN A 391 9.23 9.12 11.82
CA GLN A 391 10.44 8.33 11.59
C GLN A 391 10.62 7.95 10.11
N TYR A 392 9.53 7.66 9.40
CA TYR A 392 9.57 7.15 8.03
C TYR A 392 9.33 8.23 6.97
N GLN A 393 8.78 9.38 7.36
CA GLN A 393 8.47 10.49 6.45
C GLN A 393 9.65 10.95 5.55
N PRO A 394 10.93 10.97 6.00
CA PRO A 394 12.05 11.36 5.15
C PRO A 394 12.33 10.39 3.99
N TYR A 395 11.84 9.15 4.06
CA TYR A 395 12.18 8.06 3.16
C TYR A 395 11.09 7.79 2.11
N VAL A 396 9.86 8.28 2.33
CA VAL A 396 8.70 7.99 1.48
C VAL A 396 8.04 9.28 1.01
N GLU A 397 7.91 9.42 -0.31
CA GLU A 397 7.12 10.48 -0.94
C GLU A 397 5.84 9.88 -1.54
N TRP A 398 4.70 10.51 -1.29
CA TRP A 398 3.48 10.22 -2.03
C TRP A 398 3.36 11.13 -3.23
N LEU A 399 2.99 10.56 -4.38
CA LEU A 399 2.63 11.29 -5.59
C LEU A 399 1.11 11.38 -5.69
N GLY A 400 0.62 12.54 -6.12
CA GLY A 400 -0.77 12.68 -6.52
C GLY A 400 -1.05 11.93 -7.82
N THR A 401 -2.30 11.51 -7.99
CA THR A 401 -2.80 10.87 -9.23
C THR A 401 -4.28 11.19 -9.42
N MET A 402 -4.90 10.65 -10.48
CA MET A 402 -6.34 10.78 -10.70
C MET A 402 -7.09 9.78 -9.85
N TRP A 403 -8.18 10.22 -9.19
CA TRP A 403 -8.92 9.38 -8.24
C TRP A 403 -9.35 8.03 -8.86
N SER A 404 -9.94 8.03 -10.06
CA SER A 404 -10.39 6.79 -10.71
C SER A 404 -9.37 6.17 -11.67
N HIS A 405 -8.13 6.68 -11.72
CA HIS A 405 -7.18 6.35 -12.79
C HIS A 405 -7.65 6.80 -14.19
N ALA A 406 -8.13 8.04 -14.28
CA ALA A 406 -8.52 8.67 -15.54
C ALA A 406 -7.30 9.11 -16.36
N VAL A 407 -7.39 9.01 -17.69
CA VAL A 407 -6.37 9.54 -18.61
C VAL A 407 -6.86 10.83 -19.25
N ILE A 408 -6.07 11.89 -19.17
CA ILE A 408 -6.51 13.23 -19.56
C ILE A 408 -6.94 13.37 -21.02
N PRO A 409 -6.28 12.72 -22.01
CA PRO A 409 -6.69 12.91 -23.40
C PRO A 409 -8.11 12.45 -23.74
N SER A 410 -8.72 11.58 -22.92
CA SER A 410 -10.14 11.20 -23.05
C SER A 410 -11.00 11.69 -21.90
N THR A 411 -10.47 12.47 -20.95
CA THR A 411 -11.24 13.01 -19.83
C THR A 411 -11.84 14.36 -20.22
N PRO A 412 -13.13 14.62 -19.96
CA PRO A 412 -13.69 15.95 -20.17
C PRO A 412 -12.93 17.00 -19.33
N ILE A 413 -12.58 18.13 -19.94
CA ILE A 413 -11.76 19.18 -19.31
C ILE A 413 -12.29 19.62 -17.92
N PRO A 414 -13.61 19.85 -17.74
CA PRO A 414 -14.15 20.24 -16.42
C PRO A 414 -13.91 19.21 -15.30
N ASP A 415 -13.77 17.92 -15.65
CA ASP A 415 -13.61 16.84 -14.67
C ASP A 415 -12.16 16.62 -14.22
N ILE A 416 -11.18 17.21 -14.93
CA ILE A 416 -9.75 17.05 -14.62
C ILE A 416 -9.46 17.44 -13.17
N LYS A 417 -9.94 18.63 -12.78
CA LYS A 417 -9.75 19.14 -11.42
C LYS A 417 -10.56 18.32 -10.41
N LEU A 418 -11.74 17.84 -10.77
CA LEU A 418 -12.58 17.00 -9.90
C LEU A 418 -11.87 15.69 -9.54
N HIS A 419 -11.22 15.02 -10.49
CA HIS A 419 -10.41 13.81 -10.20
C HIS A 419 -9.30 14.07 -9.21
N ILE A 420 -8.55 15.15 -9.44
CA ILE A 420 -7.43 15.54 -8.58
C ILE A 420 -7.93 15.83 -7.17
N GLN A 421 -8.97 16.66 -7.02
CA GLN A 421 -9.51 17.03 -5.72
C GLN A 421 -10.13 15.82 -5.02
N ALA A 422 -10.83 14.94 -5.73
CA ALA A 422 -11.37 13.71 -5.17
C ALA A 422 -10.29 12.81 -4.58
N TRP A 423 -9.14 12.70 -5.27
CA TRP A 423 -7.98 11.98 -4.74
C TRP A 423 -7.46 12.63 -3.46
N GLN A 424 -7.29 13.96 -3.44
CA GLN A 424 -6.79 14.69 -2.27
C GLN A 424 -7.71 14.57 -1.05
N HIS A 425 -9.03 14.67 -1.25
CA HIS A 425 -10.02 14.47 -0.18
C HIS A 425 -9.90 13.07 0.41
N TYR A 426 -9.88 12.06 -0.46
CA TYR A 426 -9.88 10.68 0.00
C TYR A 426 -8.55 10.30 0.65
N PHE A 427 -7.42 10.77 0.09
CA PHE A 427 -6.09 10.62 0.69
C PHE A 427 -6.04 11.26 2.09
N ALA A 428 -6.53 12.50 2.25
CA ALA A 428 -6.56 13.16 3.55
C ALA A 428 -7.50 12.49 4.55
N SER A 429 -8.57 11.83 4.09
CA SER A 429 -9.43 11.05 4.99
C SER A 429 -8.69 9.85 5.59
N ILE A 430 -7.92 9.12 4.77
CA ILE A 430 -7.17 7.96 5.24
C ILE A 430 -5.93 8.36 6.04
N PHE A 431 -5.11 9.27 5.53
CA PHE A 431 -3.77 9.55 6.07
C PHE A 431 -3.64 10.88 6.83
N GLY A 432 -4.68 11.72 6.79
CA GLY A 432 -4.68 13.03 7.44
C GLY A 432 -4.11 14.17 6.58
N TYR A 433 -4.38 15.40 7.00
CA TYR A 433 -3.96 16.61 6.29
C TYR A 433 -2.44 16.83 6.29
N ASP A 434 -1.73 16.42 7.34
CA ASP A 434 -0.27 16.55 7.41
C ASP A 434 0.42 15.65 6.38
N ALA A 435 -0.16 14.48 6.07
CA ALA A 435 0.30 13.65 4.97
C ALA A 435 -0.01 14.31 3.63
N LEU A 436 -1.24 14.80 3.42
CA LEU A 436 -1.64 15.45 2.17
C LEU A 436 -0.76 16.68 1.85
N LYS A 437 -0.42 17.48 2.87
CA LYS A 437 0.43 18.67 2.73
C LYS A 437 1.75 18.38 2.03
N ARG A 438 2.31 17.18 2.24
CA ARG A 438 3.60 16.73 1.71
C ARG A 438 3.55 16.21 0.27
N VAL A 439 2.35 16.00 -0.29
CA VAL A 439 2.19 15.53 -1.67
C VAL A 439 2.39 16.70 -2.64
N LYS A 440 3.57 16.77 -3.27
CA LYS A 440 3.93 17.87 -4.21
C LYS A 440 4.22 17.40 -5.64
N GLY A 441 4.54 16.12 -5.83
CA GLY A 441 4.67 15.51 -7.15
C GLY A 441 3.36 14.95 -7.67
N PHE A 442 3.20 14.88 -8.99
CA PHE A 442 2.07 14.23 -9.66
C PHE A 442 2.54 13.16 -10.65
N SER A 443 1.91 11.98 -10.58
CA SER A 443 2.10 10.85 -11.49
C SER A 443 0.85 10.73 -12.36
N PRO A 444 0.93 10.96 -13.68
CA PRO A 444 -0.22 10.74 -14.55
C PRO A 444 -0.49 9.24 -14.73
N PRO A 445 -1.74 8.76 -14.55
CA PRO A 445 -2.17 7.44 -14.98
C PRO A 445 -1.70 7.10 -16.38
N GLU A 446 -1.18 5.90 -16.60
CA GLU A 446 -0.63 5.50 -17.91
C GLU A 446 0.49 6.43 -18.44
N MET A 447 1.08 7.23 -17.57
CA MET A 447 2.06 8.27 -17.91
C MET A 447 1.60 9.19 -19.06
N HIS A 448 0.29 9.45 -19.12
CA HIS A 448 -0.28 10.21 -20.22
C HIS A 448 0.18 11.68 -20.21
N LEU A 449 0.26 12.28 -21.40
CA LEU A 449 0.36 13.73 -21.58
C LEU A 449 -0.48 14.16 -22.78
N PRO A 450 -1.48 15.05 -22.63
CA PRO A 450 -2.29 15.50 -23.75
C PRO A 450 -1.48 16.40 -24.69
N ASN A 451 -1.60 16.20 -26.00
CA ASN A 451 -0.94 17.04 -27.00
C ASN A 451 -1.77 18.28 -27.34
N HIS A 452 -3.10 18.19 -27.22
CA HIS A 452 -4.00 19.30 -27.52
C HIS A 452 -3.68 20.53 -26.64
N PRO A 453 -3.44 21.72 -27.24
CA PRO A 453 -3.06 22.94 -26.53
C PRO A 453 -3.92 23.27 -25.31
N ASP A 454 -5.25 23.34 -25.50
CA ASP A 454 -6.19 23.72 -24.44
C ASP A 454 -6.31 22.67 -23.34
N THR A 455 -6.28 21.38 -23.70
CA THR A 455 -6.35 20.28 -22.73
C THR A 455 -5.09 20.25 -21.88
N LEU A 456 -3.91 20.42 -22.48
CA LEU A 456 -2.65 20.50 -21.73
C LEU A 456 -2.63 21.71 -20.81
N TYR A 457 -3.05 22.88 -21.30
CA TYR A 457 -3.10 24.10 -20.50
C TYR A 457 -4.00 23.93 -19.27
N GLU A 458 -5.24 23.46 -19.45
CA GLU A 458 -6.17 23.26 -18.33
C GLU A 458 -5.70 22.15 -17.38
N TYR A 459 -5.01 21.12 -17.89
CA TYR A 459 -4.38 20.11 -17.04
C TYR A 459 -3.28 20.70 -16.15
N ILE A 460 -2.33 21.44 -16.73
CA ILE A 460 -1.24 22.07 -15.95
C ILE A 460 -1.81 23.11 -14.97
N LYS A 461 -2.83 23.85 -15.36
CA LYS A 461 -3.55 24.78 -14.50
C LYS A 461 -4.22 24.06 -13.32
N ALA A 462 -4.95 22.98 -13.57
CA ALA A 462 -5.57 22.18 -12.51
C ALA A 462 -4.52 21.62 -11.53
N LEU A 463 -3.38 21.13 -12.02
CA LEU A 463 -2.29 20.65 -11.17
C LEU A 463 -1.78 21.76 -10.23
N LYS A 464 -1.51 22.96 -10.77
CA LYS A 464 -1.01 24.09 -9.98
C LYS A 464 -2.05 24.62 -8.99
N GLU A 465 -3.30 24.72 -9.40
CA GLU A 465 -4.40 25.11 -8.51
C GLU A 465 -4.61 24.14 -7.35
N CYS A 466 -4.29 22.86 -7.57
CA CYS A 466 -4.33 21.79 -6.58
C CYS A 466 -3.00 21.61 -5.82
N GLY A 467 -2.03 22.51 -5.98
CA GLY A 467 -0.83 22.57 -5.14
C GLY A 467 0.34 21.67 -5.55
N TYR A 468 0.27 21.00 -6.71
CA TYR A 468 1.42 20.25 -7.23
C TYR A 468 2.50 21.17 -7.77
N ARG A 469 3.76 20.84 -7.47
CA ARG A 469 4.95 21.60 -7.87
C ARG A 469 5.62 21.03 -9.11
N TRP A 470 5.51 19.71 -9.32
CA TRP A 470 6.13 19.04 -10.43
C TRP A 470 5.30 17.87 -10.96
N LEU A 471 5.51 17.54 -12.23
CA LEU A 471 4.83 16.47 -12.96
C LEU A 471 5.88 15.48 -13.48
N MET A 472 5.62 14.18 -13.34
CA MET A 472 6.42 13.17 -14.03
C MET A 472 5.95 13.03 -15.47
N VAL A 473 6.88 13.05 -16.43
CA VAL A 473 6.57 12.94 -17.87
C VAL A 473 7.44 11.89 -18.54
N GLN A 474 6.99 11.33 -19.66
CA GLN A 474 7.78 10.39 -20.45
C GLN A 474 8.65 11.12 -21.47
N GLU A 475 9.87 10.63 -21.65
CA GLU A 475 10.81 11.14 -22.65
C GLU A 475 10.18 11.32 -24.04
N HIS A 476 9.42 10.34 -24.52
CA HIS A 476 8.78 10.38 -25.85
C HIS A 476 7.48 11.18 -25.90
N SER A 477 6.97 11.64 -24.76
CA SER A 477 5.76 12.47 -24.68
C SER A 477 6.04 13.97 -24.82
N ILE A 478 7.31 14.36 -24.77
CA ILE A 478 7.76 15.74 -24.83
C ILE A 478 8.83 15.95 -25.91
N GLU A 479 8.97 17.20 -26.33
CA GLU A 479 9.94 17.70 -27.30
C GLU A 479 10.48 19.06 -26.82
N THR A 480 11.58 19.51 -27.43
CA THR A 480 12.01 20.91 -27.30
C THR A 480 11.04 21.83 -28.05
N LEU A 481 11.12 23.13 -27.80
CA LEU A 481 10.19 24.10 -28.41
C LEU A 481 10.31 24.18 -29.95
N ASP A 482 11.46 23.80 -30.51
CA ASP A 482 11.67 23.72 -31.96
C ASP A 482 11.18 22.41 -32.60
N GLY A 483 10.75 21.45 -31.78
CA GLY A 483 10.26 20.14 -32.22
C GLY A 483 11.30 19.03 -32.26
N SER A 484 12.54 19.28 -31.87
CA SER A 484 13.54 18.22 -31.72
C SER A 484 13.30 17.36 -30.48
N GLY A 485 13.76 16.11 -30.52
CA GLY A 485 13.68 15.23 -29.35
C GLY A 485 14.54 15.75 -28.20
N ILE A 486 14.17 15.42 -26.97
CA ILE A 486 14.90 15.88 -25.79
C ILE A 486 16.36 15.38 -25.83
N PRO A 487 17.37 16.27 -25.75
CA PRO A 487 18.78 15.90 -25.68
C PRO A 487 19.06 14.90 -24.56
N GLN A 488 20.04 14.01 -24.78
CA GLN A 488 20.30 12.91 -23.84
C GLN A 488 20.54 13.40 -22.40
N ASP A 489 21.35 14.43 -22.20
CA ASP A 489 21.69 14.92 -20.86
C ASP A 489 20.55 15.69 -20.19
N GLN A 490 19.71 16.37 -20.99
CA GLN A 490 18.53 17.11 -20.52
C GLN A 490 17.49 16.20 -19.84
N LYS A 491 17.50 14.90 -20.13
CA LYS A 491 16.62 13.90 -19.51
C LYS A 491 16.88 13.70 -18.02
N TYR A 492 18.09 14.02 -17.56
CA TYR A 492 18.52 13.77 -16.18
C TYR A 492 18.56 15.01 -15.31
N ILE A 493 17.91 16.09 -15.73
CA ILE A 493 17.76 17.32 -14.96
C ILE A 493 16.28 17.78 -14.98
N PRO A 494 15.85 18.65 -14.06
CA PRO A 494 14.52 19.22 -14.11
C PRO A 494 14.32 20.02 -15.40
N ASN A 495 13.11 19.91 -15.95
CA ASN A 495 12.69 20.63 -17.14
C ASN A 495 11.53 21.56 -16.79
N ARG A 496 11.30 22.56 -17.63
CA ARG A 496 10.11 23.41 -17.57
C ARG A 496 9.17 23.03 -18.70
N LEU A 497 8.12 22.27 -18.37
CA LEU A 497 7.08 21.91 -19.32
C LEU A 497 6.19 23.13 -19.57
N VAL A 498 6.21 23.65 -20.78
CA VAL A 498 5.45 24.82 -21.21
C VAL A 498 4.18 24.36 -21.92
N ALA A 499 3.04 24.90 -21.50
CA ALA A 499 1.73 24.69 -22.10
C ALA A 499 1.17 26.03 -22.55
N LYS A 500 0.89 26.16 -23.85
CA LYS A 500 0.25 27.33 -24.44
C LYS A 500 -1.16 26.95 -24.89
N ASN A 501 -2.16 27.77 -24.59
CA ASN A 501 -3.53 27.55 -25.04
C ASN A 501 -3.85 28.30 -26.33
N SER A 502 -5.05 28.06 -26.85
CA SER A 502 -5.57 28.65 -28.08
C SER A 502 -5.97 30.13 -27.95
N HIS A 503 -5.86 30.70 -26.75
CA HIS A 503 -5.99 32.13 -26.46
C HIS A 503 -4.62 32.83 -26.34
N GLY A 504 -3.52 32.10 -26.54
CA GLY A 504 -2.16 32.63 -26.44
C GLY A 504 -1.61 32.71 -25.00
N GLU A 505 -2.39 32.28 -24.00
CA GLU A 505 -1.93 32.23 -22.61
C GLU A 505 -0.95 31.08 -22.43
N THR A 506 0.05 31.29 -21.58
CA THR A 506 1.10 30.30 -21.32
C THR A 506 1.19 30.00 -19.83
N ILE A 507 1.30 28.72 -19.50
CA ILE A 507 1.54 28.22 -18.15
C ILE A 507 2.67 27.19 -18.18
N SER A 508 3.36 27.01 -17.08
CA SER A 508 4.40 25.99 -16.96
C SER A 508 4.43 25.33 -15.60
N ILE A 509 4.98 24.11 -15.58
CA ILE A 509 5.25 23.32 -14.37
C ILE A 509 6.63 22.65 -14.51
N THR A 510 7.30 22.40 -13.39
CA THR A 510 8.53 21.60 -13.39
C THR A 510 8.20 20.16 -13.81
N ALA A 511 9.01 19.59 -14.69
CA ALA A 511 8.88 18.23 -15.16
C ALA A 511 10.13 17.42 -14.83
N LEU A 512 9.93 16.26 -14.20
CA LEU A 512 10.96 15.23 -14.07
C LEU A 512 10.71 14.16 -15.12
N ILE A 513 11.72 13.89 -15.94
CA ILE A 513 11.59 12.98 -17.08
C ILE A 513 11.85 11.57 -16.59
N LYS A 514 10.85 10.70 -16.80
CA LYS A 514 10.99 9.25 -16.67
C LYS A 514 11.92 8.77 -17.78
N THR A 515 13.11 8.27 -17.42
CA THR A 515 14.13 7.78 -18.36
C THR A 515 13.71 6.44 -18.98
N GLN A 516 14.41 6.01 -20.05
CA GLN A 516 13.98 4.91 -20.92
C GLN A 516 13.47 3.66 -20.18
N GLY A 517 12.38 3.11 -20.74
CA GLY A 517 11.79 1.81 -20.42
C GLY A 517 10.50 1.91 -19.60
N SER A 518 9.35 1.72 -20.24
CA SER A 518 8.08 1.33 -19.57
C SER A 518 8.13 -0.10 -19.02
N ASP A 519 9.29 -0.76 -19.12
CA ASP A 519 9.48 -2.12 -18.68
C ASP A 519 9.58 -2.17 -17.16
N THR A 520 8.53 -2.70 -16.55
CA THR A 520 8.47 -3.04 -15.11
C THR A 520 9.71 -3.80 -14.63
N LYS A 521 10.41 -4.52 -15.51
CA LYS A 521 11.68 -5.18 -15.23
C LYS A 521 12.80 -4.23 -14.80
N LEU A 522 12.86 -3.02 -15.35
CA LEU A 522 13.93 -2.08 -15.02
C LEU A 522 13.85 -1.64 -13.56
N VAL A 523 12.66 -1.25 -13.10
CA VAL A 523 12.43 -0.89 -11.69
C VAL A 523 12.61 -2.12 -10.80
N ALA A 524 12.09 -3.29 -11.21
CA ALA A 524 12.26 -4.53 -10.47
C ALA A 524 13.73 -4.87 -10.19
N GLN A 525 14.61 -4.64 -11.17
CA GLN A 525 16.03 -4.95 -11.09
C GLN A 525 16.88 -3.77 -10.61
N MET A 526 16.25 -2.69 -10.13
CA MET A 526 16.93 -1.47 -9.67
C MET A 526 17.85 -0.86 -10.75
N GLN A 527 17.50 -0.97 -12.02
CA GLN A 527 18.22 -0.32 -13.13
C GLN A 527 18.40 1.20 -12.97
N PRO A 528 17.46 1.96 -12.37
CA PRO A 528 17.69 3.39 -12.11
C PRO A 528 18.98 3.67 -11.33
N TYR A 529 19.34 2.82 -10.37
CA TYR A 529 20.58 2.93 -9.62
C TYR A 529 21.81 2.75 -10.53
N PHE A 530 21.80 1.71 -11.37
CA PHE A 530 22.91 1.43 -12.28
C PHE A 530 23.06 2.50 -13.37
N GLU A 531 21.95 3.00 -13.90
CA GLU A 531 21.96 4.13 -14.82
C GLU A 531 22.55 5.38 -14.15
N ALA A 532 22.14 5.68 -12.91
CA ALA A 532 22.65 6.84 -12.16
C ALA A 532 24.14 6.75 -11.84
N LYS A 533 24.70 5.55 -11.63
CA LYS A 533 26.16 5.36 -11.46
C LYS A 533 26.97 5.80 -12.68
N GLY A 534 26.38 5.70 -13.88
CA GLY A 534 26.98 6.17 -15.13
C GLY A 534 26.85 7.68 -15.35
N ARG A 535 26.20 8.41 -14.43
CA ARG A 535 25.97 9.85 -14.52
C ARG A 535 26.85 10.63 -13.55
N GLY A 536 26.97 11.92 -13.80
CA GLY A 536 27.68 12.85 -12.93
C GLY A 536 26.89 14.14 -12.75
N LYS A 537 27.54 15.16 -12.18
CA LYS A 537 26.93 16.48 -12.06
C LYS A 537 26.77 17.15 -13.44
N GLN A 538 25.67 17.84 -13.61
CA GLN A 538 25.36 18.71 -14.74
C GLN A 538 25.30 20.17 -14.30
N THR A 539 25.21 21.09 -15.26
CA THR A 539 25.15 22.53 -14.97
C THR A 539 23.80 23.09 -15.40
N ILE A 540 23.13 23.79 -14.49
CA ILE A 540 22.00 24.67 -14.80
C ILE A 540 22.41 26.10 -14.41
N GLY A 541 22.43 27.00 -15.38
CA GLY A 541 22.95 28.35 -15.19
C GLY A 541 24.41 28.33 -14.72
N SER A 542 24.67 28.80 -13.50
CA SER A 542 26.01 28.79 -12.86
C SER A 542 26.18 27.70 -11.79
N LYS A 543 25.17 26.83 -11.61
CA LYS A 543 25.10 25.86 -10.51
C LYS A 543 25.38 24.46 -11.03
N SER A 544 26.20 23.73 -10.29
CA SER A 544 26.44 22.31 -10.51
C SER A 544 25.45 21.49 -9.69
N ILE A 545 24.66 20.67 -10.36
CA ILE A 545 23.66 19.80 -9.73
C ILE A 545 23.91 18.33 -10.08
N PRO A 546 23.61 17.38 -9.20
CA PRO A 546 23.66 15.96 -9.54
C PRO A 546 22.60 15.64 -10.60
N SER A 547 22.94 14.80 -11.57
CA SER A 547 21.96 14.20 -12.48
C SER A 547 20.95 13.37 -11.68
N LEU A 548 19.69 13.31 -12.11
CA LEU A 548 18.64 12.48 -11.53
C LEU A 548 18.11 11.49 -12.56
N VAL A 549 18.17 10.19 -12.23
CA VAL A 549 17.46 9.14 -12.97
C VAL A 549 16.12 8.90 -12.30
N THR A 550 15.02 9.12 -13.00
CA THR A 550 13.67 8.90 -12.47
C THR A 550 12.99 7.76 -13.21
N GLN A 551 12.43 6.79 -12.49
CA GLN A 551 11.60 5.74 -13.08
C GLN A 551 10.36 5.43 -12.23
N ILE A 552 9.34 4.91 -12.90
CA ILE A 552 8.09 4.42 -12.32
C ILE A 552 7.67 3.14 -13.03
N ALA A 553 7.08 2.21 -12.28
CA ALA A 553 6.53 0.96 -12.80
C ALA A 553 5.30 0.54 -12.00
N ASP A 554 4.41 -0.24 -12.64
CA ASP A 554 3.29 -0.92 -11.99
C ASP A 554 3.83 -1.90 -10.94
N GLY A 555 3.59 -1.61 -9.66
CA GLY A 555 4.16 -2.31 -8.53
C GLY A 555 3.60 -3.73 -8.35
N GLU A 556 2.44 -3.99 -8.93
CA GLU A 556 1.71 -5.24 -8.88
C GLU A 556 1.86 -6.13 -10.10
N ASN A 557 2.75 -5.82 -11.05
CA ASN A 557 2.89 -6.63 -12.25
C ASN A 557 3.25 -8.11 -11.94
N GLY A 558 2.39 -9.03 -12.44
CA GLY A 558 2.34 -10.48 -12.18
C GLY A 558 3.60 -11.31 -12.42
N GLY A 559 4.64 -10.71 -13.01
CA GLY A 559 5.92 -11.36 -13.26
C GLY A 559 7.04 -10.77 -12.41
N VAL A 560 7.75 -9.81 -13.00
CA VAL A 560 9.06 -9.36 -12.50
C VAL A 560 8.94 -8.57 -11.19
N MET A 561 7.92 -7.72 -11.07
CA MET A 561 7.73 -6.88 -9.87
C MET A 561 7.30 -7.67 -8.65
N MET A 562 6.59 -8.79 -8.82
CA MET A 562 6.25 -9.68 -7.71
C MET A 562 7.45 -10.49 -7.21
N ASN A 563 8.36 -10.89 -8.11
CA ASN A 563 9.41 -11.86 -7.80
C ASN A 563 10.81 -11.26 -7.61
N GLU A 564 11.24 -10.35 -8.49
CA GLU A 564 12.61 -9.84 -8.52
C GLU A 564 12.79 -8.56 -7.70
N PHE A 565 11.79 -7.68 -7.70
CA PHE A 565 11.85 -6.40 -6.98
C PHE A 565 12.24 -6.55 -5.51
N PRO A 566 11.61 -7.43 -4.70
CA PRO A 566 11.99 -7.57 -3.30
C PRO A 566 13.47 -7.92 -3.11
N ARG A 567 13.96 -8.91 -3.88
CA ARG A 567 15.36 -9.34 -3.81
C ARG A 567 16.31 -8.19 -4.15
N ASP A 568 16.10 -7.54 -5.29
CA ASP A 568 17.03 -6.53 -5.78
C ASP A 568 16.92 -5.21 -5.03
N PHE A 569 15.72 -4.82 -4.58
CA PHE A 569 15.52 -3.65 -3.73
C PHE A 569 16.36 -3.77 -2.44
N PHE A 570 16.25 -4.88 -1.71
CA PHE A 570 17.07 -5.10 -0.51
C PHE A 570 18.56 -5.20 -0.82
N ARG A 571 18.93 -6.01 -1.83
CA ARG A 571 20.33 -6.22 -2.22
C ARG A 571 21.02 -4.88 -2.53
N ILE A 572 20.40 -4.03 -3.34
CA ILE A 572 21.01 -2.75 -3.75
C ILE A 572 21.15 -1.80 -2.57
N TYR A 573 20.16 -1.69 -1.69
CA TYR A 573 20.30 -0.82 -0.52
C TYR A 573 21.37 -1.30 0.46
N HIS A 574 21.54 -2.62 0.63
CA HIS A 574 22.67 -3.17 1.38
C HIS A 574 24.00 -2.88 0.71
N GLU A 575 24.11 -3.05 -0.62
CA GLU A 575 25.33 -2.72 -1.37
C GLU A 575 25.71 -1.24 -1.23
N ILE A 576 24.72 -0.32 -1.33
CA ILE A 576 24.91 1.11 -1.14
C ILE A 576 25.43 1.40 0.27
N ARG A 577 24.80 0.82 1.31
CA ARG A 577 25.25 0.97 2.70
C ARG A 577 26.67 0.47 2.90
N ASP A 578 26.98 -0.74 2.42
CA ASP A 578 28.27 -1.42 2.64
C ASP A 578 29.43 -0.71 1.92
N GLN A 579 29.11 0.04 0.85
CA GLN A 579 30.04 0.92 0.14
C GLN A 579 30.10 2.34 0.75
N ASN A 580 29.45 2.57 1.88
CA ASN A 580 29.32 3.88 2.54
C ASN A 580 28.71 4.95 1.61
N GLY A 581 27.80 4.53 0.72
CA GLY A 581 27.15 5.36 -0.30
C GLY A 581 25.76 5.88 0.11
N ASN A 582 25.31 5.62 1.35
CA ASN A 582 24.00 6.07 1.83
C ASN A 582 23.76 7.59 1.67
N HIS A 583 24.83 8.39 1.70
CA HIS A 583 24.76 9.85 1.71
C HIS A 583 25.66 10.54 0.67
N GLN A 584 26.40 9.77 -0.14
CA GLN A 584 27.39 10.32 -1.07
C GLN A 584 27.50 9.50 -2.36
N GLY A 585 27.97 10.12 -3.43
CA GLY A 585 28.11 9.47 -4.73
C GLY A 585 26.76 9.28 -5.42
N THR A 586 26.36 8.03 -5.69
CA THR A 586 25.05 7.72 -6.28
C THR A 586 24.06 7.38 -5.18
N VAL A 587 23.10 8.26 -4.92
CA VAL A 587 22.16 8.13 -3.79
C VAL A 587 20.73 7.95 -4.26
N ALA A 588 19.92 7.28 -3.45
CA ALA A 588 18.47 7.31 -3.62
C ALA A 588 17.95 8.68 -3.16
N VAL A 589 17.02 9.29 -3.90
CA VAL A 589 16.42 10.58 -3.57
C VAL A 589 14.98 10.65 -4.09
N ASN A 590 14.08 11.25 -3.32
CA ASN A 590 12.70 11.48 -3.75
C ASN A 590 12.60 12.70 -4.68
N GLY A 591 11.55 12.80 -5.49
CA GLY A 591 11.42 13.86 -6.51
C GLY A 591 11.34 15.25 -5.89
N THR A 592 10.48 15.43 -4.88
CA THR A 592 10.39 16.71 -4.14
C THR A 592 11.65 16.99 -3.32
N GLU A 593 12.25 15.95 -2.71
CA GLU A 593 13.51 16.07 -1.97
C GLU A 593 14.64 16.60 -2.86
N TYR A 594 14.80 16.04 -4.06
CA TYR A 594 15.79 16.46 -5.04
C TYR A 594 15.59 17.93 -5.46
N LEU A 595 14.35 18.31 -5.80
CA LEU A 595 14.02 19.68 -6.22
C LEU A 595 14.29 20.68 -5.09
N GLU A 596 13.91 20.36 -3.85
CA GLU A 596 14.20 21.23 -2.70
C GLU A 596 15.70 21.40 -2.44
N LEU A 597 16.50 20.34 -2.59
CA LEU A 597 17.95 20.42 -2.42
C LEU A 597 18.62 21.33 -3.46
N ILE A 598 18.26 21.21 -4.74
CA ILE A 598 18.86 22.06 -5.80
C ILE A 598 18.37 23.51 -5.72
N GLU A 599 17.11 23.73 -5.35
CA GLU A 599 16.55 25.07 -5.14
C GLU A 599 17.21 25.76 -3.95
N ALA A 600 17.44 25.03 -2.85
CA ALA A 600 18.18 25.55 -1.70
C ALA A 600 19.65 25.90 -2.04
N ALA A 601 20.25 25.22 -3.04
CA ALA A 601 21.56 25.58 -3.59
C ALA A 601 21.53 26.78 -4.56
N GLY A 602 20.35 27.34 -4.83
CA GLY A 602 20.13 28.55 -5.61
C GLY A 602 19.89 28.30 -7.10
N VAL A 603 19.39 27.12 -7.49
CA VAL A 603 18.85 26.89 -8.83
C VAL A 603 17.41 27.37 -8.88
N ASN A 604 17.06 28.23 -9.85
CA ASN A 604 15.67 28.67 -9.99
C ASN A 604 14.94 27.82 -11.05
N PRO A 605 13.66 27.48 -10.84
CA PRO A 605 12.87 26.76 -11.84
C PRO A 605 12.75 27.45 -13.20
N GLU A 606 12.94 28.78 -13.24
CA GLU A 606 12.98 29.57 -14.47
C GLU A 606 14.23 29.31 -15.33
N ASP A 607 15.30 28.81 -14.72
CA ASP A 607 16.56 28.46 -15.38
C ASP A 607 16.51 27.04 -15.98
N TYR A 608 15.48 26.25 -15.68
CA TYR A 608 15.33 24.90 -16.24
C TYR A 608 15.12 24.96 -17.76
N PRO A 609 15.75 24.05 -18.52
CA PRO A 609 15.51 23.96 -19.95
C PRO A 609 14.03 23.68 -20.24
N THR A 610 13.51 24.32 -21.28
CA THR A 610 12.11 24.21 -21.65
C THR A 610 11.83 22.97 -22.50
N CYS A 611 10.69 22.35 -22.26
CA CYS A 611 10.09 21.34 -23.13
C CYS A 611 8.60 21.63 -23.32
N GLN A 612 7.97 20.96 -24.27
CA GLN A 612 6.53 21.01 -24.54
C GLN A 612 6.02 19.62 -24.92
N ALA A 613 4.71 19.41 -24.95
CA ALA A 613 4.15 18.16 -25.46
C ALA A 613 4.46 17.98 -26.95
N VAL A 614 4.63 16.73 -27.39
CA VAL A 614 4.96 16.42 -28.78
C VAL A 614 3.96 17.00 -29.78
N HIS A 615 4.47 17.34 -30.96
CA HIS A 615 3.74 17.94 -32.08
C HIS A 615 3.26 19.39 -31.89
N GLN A 616 3.41 19.99 -30.71
CA GLN A 616 2.99 21.38 -30.51
C GLN A 616 3.82 22.38 -31.33
N HIS A 617 5.10 22.09 -31.61
CA HIS A 617 5.91 22.95 -32.49
C HIS A 617 5.25 23.14 -33.85
N LYS A 618 4.61 22.10 -34.40
CA LYS A 618 3.97 22.12 -35.73
C LYS A 618 2.79 23.11 -35.77
N ILE A 619 2.07 23.23 -34.66
CA ILE A 619 0.97 24.18 -34.50
C ILE A 619 1.53 25.59 -34.38
N TRP A 620 2.44 25.81 -33.43
CA TRP A 620 2.94 27.15 -33.10
C TRP A 620 3.81 27.78 -34.20
N GLN A 621 4.39 26.99 -35.10
CA GLN A 621 5.09 27.49 -36.30
C GLN A 621 4.14 27.98 -37.40
N ARG A 622 2.87 27.56 -37.39
CA ARG A 622 1.86 27.90 -38.41
C ARG A 622 0.87 28.97 -37.94
N VAL A 623 0.72 29.15 -36.63
CA VAL A 623 -0.14 30.18 -36.04
C VAL A 623 0.65 31.48 -35.85
N ASN A 624 0.04 32.62 -36.21
CA ASN A 624 0.61 33.93 -35.90
C ASN A 624 0.60 34.16 -34.38
N LEU A 625 1.79 34.14 -33.77
CA LEU A 625 1.94 34.25 -32.31
C LEU A 625 1.57 35.64 -31.76
N ASP A 626 1.56 36.68 -32.58
CA ASP A 626 1.14 38.04 -32.17
C ASP A 626 -0.39 38.21 -32.16
N ALA A 627 -1.14 37.22 -32.69
CA ALA A 627 -2.59 37.26 -32.81
C ALA A 627 -3.20 35.85 -32.73
N VAL A 628 -2.88 35.11 -31.66
CA VAL A 628 -3.40 33.75 -31.45
C VAL A 628 -4.91 33.80 -31.20
N THR A 629 -5.67 32.99 -31.93
CA THR A 629 -7.12 32.83 -31.73
C THR A 629 -7.51 31.34 -31.74
N PRO A 630 -8.58 30.95 -31.04
CA PRO A 630 -9.07 29.57 -31.05
C PRO A 630 -9.34 29.03 -32.44
N GLU A 631 -9.96 29.84 -33.30
CA GLU A 631 -10.24 29.48 -34.70
C GLU A 631 -8.96 29.20 -35.50
N ALA A 632 -7.93 30.04 -35.35
CA ALA A 632 -6.66 29.83 -36.05
C ALA A 632 -5.95 28.54 -35.60
N VAL A 633 -5.99 28.22 -34.31
CA VAL A 633 -5.40 27.00 -33.76
C VAL A 633 -6.16 25.77 -34.24
N GLU A 634 -7.49 25.77 -34.16
CA GLU A 634 -8.33 24.65 -34.64
C GLU A 634 -8.17 24.41 -36.14
N ASN A 635 -8.16 25.47 -36.95
CA ASN A 635 -7.94 25.36 -38.39
C ASN A 635 -6.56 24.75 -38.69
N THR A 636 -5.52 25.15 -37.94
CA THR A 636 -4.17 24.59 -38.07
C THR A 636 -4.13 23.11 -37.69
N ILE A 637 -4.80 22.74 -36.59
CA ILE A 637 -4.90 21.33 -36.15
C ILE A 637 -5.61 20.50 -37.22
N ALA A 638 -6.70 20.99 -37.79
CA ALA A 638 -7.45 20.32 -38.86
C ALA A 638 -6.60 20.14 -40.12
N GLU A 639 -5.87 21.19 -40.53
CA GLU A 639 -4.93 21.13 -41.65
C GLU A 639 -3.84 20.08 -41.39
N LEU A 640 -3.18 20.11 -40.24
CA LEU A 640 -2.14 19.14 -39.87
C LEU A 640 -2.66 17.70 -39.85
N LYS A 641 -3.85 17.45 -39.28
CA LYS A 641 -4.48 16.11 -39.28
C LYS A 641 -4.73 15.58 -40.70
N SER A 642 -4.98 16.46 -41.66
CA SER A 642 -5.23 16.08 -43.06
C SER A 642 -3.96 15.97 -43.91
N THR A 643 -2.87 16.66 -43.54
CA THR A 643 -1.67 16.80 -44.37
C THR A 643 -0.45 16.04 -43.83
N ASP A 644 -0.42 15.72 -42.54
CA ASP A 644 0.70 15.06 -41.87
C ASP A 644 0.22 13.78 -41.15
N HIS A 645 0.51 12.63 -41.74
CA HIS A 645 0.14 11.33 -41.18
C HIS A 645 0.84 10.99 -39.85
N SER A 646 1.90 11.72 -39.48
CA SER A 646 2.59 11.57 -38.20
C SER A 646 2.01 12.46 -37.10
N PHE A 647 1.06 13.34 -37.41
CA PHE A 647 0.46 14.27 -36.45
C PHE A 647 -0.68 13.63 -35.67
N ASN A 648 -0.58 13.63 -34.34
CA ASN A 648 -1.62 13.12 -33.44
C ASN A 648 -1.88 14.07 -32.26
N MET A 649 -3.15 14.33 -31.95
CA MET A 649 -3.60 15.19 -30.84
C MET A 649 -4.11 14.42 -29.60
N ASP A 650 -4.28 13.10 -29.70
CA ASP A 650 -4.82 12.25 -28.64
C ASP A 650 -3.83 12.04 -27.47
N GLY A 651 -2.65 12.68 -27.50
CA GLY A 651 -1.63 12.58 -26.46
C GLY A 651 -0.69 11.39 -26.60
N ALA A 652 0.39 11.42 -25.82
CA ALA A 652 1.29 10.28 -25.64
C ALA A 652 0.97 9.52 -24.34
N SER A 653 1.29 8.23 -24.31
CA SER A 653 1.06 7.27 -23.21
C SER A 653 2.18 6.24 -23.23
N TRP A 654 2.39 5.49 -22.13
CA TRP A 654 3.42 4.43 -22.10
C TRP A 654 3.18 3.32 -23.12
N THR A 655 1.94 3.16 -23.55
CA THR A 655 1.49 2.10 -24.44
C THR A 655 1.88 2.28 -25.91
N ASN A 656 2.37 3.46 -26.33
CA ASN A 656 2.78 3.87 -27.69
C ASN A 656 1.79 3.64 -28.87
N ASP A 657 0.94 2.62 -28.82
CA ASP A 657 0.08 2.14 -29.93
C ASP A 657 -1.42 2.08 -29.56
N LEU A 658 -1.78 2.17 -28.27
CA LEU A 658 -3.19 2.13 -27.81
C LEU A 658 -3.82 3.53 -27.87
N SER A 659 -4.78 3.71 -28.80
CA SER A 659 -5.63 4.90 -28.79
C SER A 659 -6.66 4.79 -27.66
N TRP A 660 -6.64 5.76 -26.76
CA TRP A 660 -7.64 5.92 -25.69
C TRP A 660 -8.98 6.50 -26.19
N VAL A 661 -9.04 6.84 -27.49
CA VAL A 661 -10.15 7.57 -28.11
C VAL A 661 -10.80 6.74 -29.21
N LYS A 662 -10.01 6.23 -30.16
CA LYS A 662 -10.49 5.56 -31.36
C LYS A 662 -11.09 4.18 -31.04
N GLY A 663 -12.34 3.94 -31.47
CA GLY A 663 -13.00 2.64 -31.33
C GLY A 663 -13.68 2.41 -29.99
N TYR A 664 -13.81 3.44 -29.15
CA TYR A 664 -14.51 3.40 -27.86
C TYR A 664 -15.65 4.44 -27.77
N GLU A 665 -16.23 4.82 -28.90
CA GLU A 665 -17.31 5.81 -28.98
C GLU A 665 -18.53 5.41 -28.14
N ASN A 666 -18.74 4.10 -27.98
CA ASN A 666 -19.77 3.49 -27.13
C ASN A 666 -19.57 3.71 -25.61
N VAL A 667 -18.38 4.15 -25.19
CA VAL A 667 -18.06 4.54 -23.81
C VAL A 667 -17.86 6.04 -23.70
N LEU A 668 -17.10 6.63 -24.64
CA LEU A 668 -16.72 8.05 -24.60
C LEU A 668 -17.92 8.98 -24.83
N GLY A 669 -18.84 8.62 -25.73
CA GLY A 669 -20.07 9.39 -25.95
C GLY A 669 -20.92 9.51 -24.67
N PRO A 670 -21.32 8.39 -24.06
CA PRO A 670 -22.03 8.40 -22.78
C PRO A 670 -21.28 9.10 -21.64
N MET A 671 -19.95 8.93 -21.56
CA MET A 671 -19.11 9.61 -20.58
C MET A 671 -19.14 11.14 -20.74
N ASN A 672 -18.95 11.66 -21.95
CA ASN A 672 -19.05 13.09 -22.22
C ASN A 672 -20.46 13.63 -21.94
N GLN A 673 -21.50 12.87 -22.30
CA GLN A 673 -22.88 13.23 -22.01
C GLN A 673 -23.14 13.30 -20.50
N PHE A 674 -22.62 12.34 -19.72
CA PHE A 674 -22.77 12.33 -18.27
C PHE A 674 -22.12 13.55 -17.63
N SER A 675 -20.86 13.82 -17.98
CA SER A 675 -20.10 14.98 -17.50
C SER A 675 -20.85 16.28 -17.81
N ALA A 676 -21.32 16.45 -19.04
CA ALA A 676 -22.10 17.63 -19.42
C ALA A 676 -23.37 17.80 -18.57
N LEU A 677 -24.12 16.72 -18.32
CA LEU A 677 -25.31 16.75 -17.48
C LEU A 677 -24.98 17.04 -16.00
N PHE A 678 -23.87 16.46 -15.49
CA PHE A 678 -23.39 16.72 -14.13
C PHE A 678 -23.09 18.20 -13.92
N HIS A 679 -22.28 18.79 -14.81
CA HIS A 679 -21.91 20.20 -14.75
C HIS A 679 -23.10 21.12 -14.98
N GLN A 680 -23.99 20.81 -15.93
CA GLN A 680 -25.22 21.57 -16.16
C GLN A 680 -26.10 21.65 -14.90
N LYS A 681 -26.18 20.55 -14.13
CA LYS A 681 -26.97 20.48 -12.90
C LYS A 681 -26.27 21.19 -11.75
N PHE A 682 -25.02 20.85 -11.46
CA PHE A 682 -24.39 21.19 -10.20
C PHE A 682 -23.52 22.46 -10.23
N ASP A 683 -22.91 22.85 -11.36
CA ASP A 683 -22.04 24.03 -11.38
C ASP A 683 -22.77 25.32 -10.99
N PRO A 684 -23.98 25.63 -11.50
CA PRO A 684 -24.72 26.81 -11.07
C PRO A 684 -25.11 26.75 -9.59
N MET A 685 -25.35 25.55 -9.05
CA MET A 685 -25.69 25.35 -7.65
C MET A 685 -24.48 25.59 -6.74
N VAL A 686 -23.33 24.99 -7.07
CA VAL A 686 -22.06 25.15 -6.34
C VAL A 686 -21.57 26.59 -6.39
N ALA A 687 -21.71 27.27 -7.55
CA ALA A 687 -21.36 28.67 -7.69
C ALA A 687 -22.20 29.59 -6.78
N LYS A 688 -23.47 29.23 -6.53
CA LYS A 688 -24.37 29.96 -5.62
C LYS A 688 -24.14 29.60 -4.15
N ASP A 689 -23.89 28.32 -3.87
CA ASP A 689 -23.69 27.77 -2.54
C ASP A 689 -22.65 26.63 -2.58
N PRO A 690 -21.41 26.88 -2.17
CA PRO A 690 -20.37 25.85 -2.14
C PRO A 690 -20.70 24.64 -1.26
N THR A 691 -21.65 24.74 -0.33
CA THR A 691 -22.03 23.62 0.54
C THR A 691 -22.79 22.51 -0.20
N VAL A 692 -23.24 22.78 -1.44
CA VAL A 692 -23.84 21.79 -2.34
C VAL A 692 -22.92 20.57 -2.53
N THR A 693 -21.59 20.74 -2.50
CA THR A 693 -20.64 19.62 -2.61
C THR A 693 -20.72 18.61 -1.45
N LYS A 694 -21.38 19.00 -0.34
CA LYS A 694 -21.67 18.11 0.81
C LYS A 694 -22.97 17.34 0.66
N HIS A 695 -23.81 17.69 -0.32
CA HIS A 695 -25.10 17.04 -0.48
C HIS A 695 -24.93 15.59 -0.98
N PRO A 696 -25.77 14.65 -0.52
CA PRO A 696 -25.69 13.25 -0.94
C PRO A 696 -25.86 13.03 -2.45
N ASP A 697 -26.70 13.83 -3.12
CA ASP A 697 -26.96 13.73 -4.55
C ASP A 697 -25.75 14.17 -5.39
N TYR A 698 -25.10 15.29 -5.02
CA TYR A 698 -23.83 15.71 -5.63
C TYR A 698 -22.76 14.64 -5.45
N HIS A 699 -22.59 14.13 -4.23
CA HIS A 699 -21.59 13.13 -3.90
C HIS A 699 -21.77 11.83 -4.71
N GLN A 700 -23.00 11.32 -4.78
CA GLN A 700 -23.31 10.12 -5.57
C GLN A 700 -23.11 10.33 -7.07
N ALA A 701 -23.54 11.47 -7.60
CA ALA A 701 -23.39 11.78 -9.02
C ALA A 701 -21.91 11.97 -9.39
N LEU A 702 -21.13 12.64 -8.54
CA LEU A 702 -19.68 12.81 -8.70
C LEU A 702 -18.98 11.45 -8.74
N LEU A 703 -19.31 10.55 -7.82
CA LEU A 703 -18.72 9.21 -7.79
C LEU A 703 -18.93 8.47 -9.12
N HIS A 704 -20.13 8.51 -9.69
CA HIS A 704 -20.42 7.87 -10.98
C HIS A 704 -19.71 8.56 -12.15
N ASN A 705 -19.64 9.89 -12.15
CA ASN A 705 -18.92 10.67 -13.15
C ASN A 705 -17.44 10.25 -13.20
N LEU A 706 -16.78 10.25 -12.03
CA LEU A 706 -15.38 9.87 -11.92
C LEU A 706 -15.17 8.39 -12.28
N LEU A 707 -15.99 7.47 -11.76
CA LEU A 707 -15.84 6.04 -12.06
C LEU A 707 -15.95 5.74 -13.55
N LEU A 708 -16.89 6.37 -14.26
CA LEU A 708 -17.09 6.18 -15.70
C LEU A 708 -15.85 6.56 -16.54
N GLN A 709 -15.00 7.44 -16.00
CA GLN A 709 -13.79 7.93 -16.64
C GLN A 709 -12.55 7.04 -16.41
N THR A 710 -12.66 5.96 -15.63
CA THR A 710 -11.56 4.98 -15.39
C THR A 710 -10.98 4.44 -16.71
N SER A 711 -9.64 4.47 -16.86
CA SER A 711 -8.95 4.05 -18.09
C SER A 711 -9.15 2.57 -18.42
N CYS A 712 -9.25 1.70 -17.41
CA CYS A 712 -9.36 0.24 -17.58
C CYS A 712 -10.52 -0.20 -18.46
N PHE A 713 -11.62 0.56 -18.51
CA PHE A 713 -12.77 0.26 -19.36
C PHE A 713 -12.48 0.38 -20.86
N ARG A 714 -11.36 1.01 -21.22
CA ARG A 714 -10.87 1.18 -22.59
C ARG A 714 -9.52 0.48 -22.82
N TYR A 715 -8.79 0.16 -21.75
CA TYR A 715 -7.50 -0.54 -21.85
C TYR A 715 -7.66 -2.01 -22.26
N TRP A 716 -8.59 -2.72 -21.63
CA TRP A 716 -8.75 -4.19 -21.80
C TRP A 716 -9.55 -4.61 -23.04
N GLY A 717 -9.86 -3.69 -23.94
CA GLY A 717 -10.66 -3.99 -25.13
C GLY A 717 -12.17 -3.83 -24.93
N GLN A 718 -12.91 -4.05 -26.01
CA GLN A 718 -14.37 -4.11 -26.02
C GLN A 718 -14.88 -5.36 -25.27
N GLY A 719 -16.14 -5.33 -24.81
CA GLY A 719 -16.82 -6.47 -24.18
C GLY A 719 -17.22 -6.16 -22.74
N ILE A 720 -16.91 -7.06 -21.81
CA ILE A 720 -17.37 -6.96 -20.42
C ILE A 720 -16.94 -5.65 -19.74
N TRP A 721 -15.74 -5.14 -20.07
CA TRP A 721 -15.22 -3.88 -19.54
C TRP A 721 -15.97 -2.65 -20.04
N THR A 722 -16.38 -2.62 -21.31
CA THR A 722 -17.21 -1.53 -21.85
C THR A 722 -18.67 -1.65 -21.40
N ASP A 723 -19.16 -2.87 -21.12
CA ASP A 723 -20.46 -3.09 -20.49
C ASP A 723 -20.49 -2.63 -19.02
N TYR A 724 -19.39 -2.77 -18.27
CA TYR A 724 -19.27 -2.20 -16.93
C TYR A 724 -19.37 -0.68 -16.95
N ALA A 725 -18.69 -0.01 -17.89
CA ALA A 725 -18.83 1.44 -18.06
C ALA A 725 -20.29 1.82 -18.37
N ARG A 726 -20.98 1.08 -19.26
CA ARG A 726 -22.40 1.33 -19.56
C ARG A 726 -23.28 1.20 -18.31
N ARG A 727 -23.08 0.18 -17.47
CA ARG A 727 -23.84 0.01 -16.22
C ARG A 727 -23.60 1.15 -15.23
N ILE A 728 -22.37 1.66 -15.12
CA ILE A 728 -22.05 2.82 -14.28
C ILE A 728 -22.79 4.06 -14.81
N TYR A 729 -22.75 4.28 -16.13
CA TYR A 729 -23.50 5.36 -16.77
C TYR A 729 -25.01 5.27 -16.49
N ASP A 730 -25.64 4.12 -16.75
CA ASP A 730 -27.08 3.94 -16.61
C ASP A 730 -27.56 4.23 -15.18
N ARG A 731 -26.78 3.81 -14.18
CA ARG A 731 -27.07 4.06 -12.76
C ARG A 731 -26.93 5.52 -12.39
N GLY A 732 -25.83 6.16 -12.78
CA GLY A 732 -25.62 7.56 -12.44
C GLY A 732 -26.56 8.50 -13.19
N ALA A 733 -26.99 8.14 -14.42
CA ALA A 733 -27.90 8.96 -15.22
C ALA A 733 -29.27 9.12 -14.54
N VAL A 734 -29.70 8.15 -13.72
CA VAL A 734 -30.91 8.25 -12.89
C VAL A 734 -30.77 9.34 -11.82
N LEU A 735 -29.57 9.59 -11.30
CA LEU A 735 -29.30 10.61 -10.27
C LEU A 735 -29.29 12.05 -10.84
N LEU A 736 -29.08 12.18 -12.15
CA LEU A 736 -29.03 13.47 -12.84
C LEU A 736 -30.37 13.91 -13.44
N ARG A 737 -31.32 12.98 -13.58
CA ARG A 737 -32.74 13.28 -13.86
C ARG A 737 -33.41 13.90 -12.63
#